data_AF-A0AA41KBA0-F1
#
_entry.id   AF-A0AA41KBA0-F1
#
_cell.length_a   1.000
_cell.length_b   1.000
_cell.length_c   1.000
_cell.angle_alpha   90.00
_cell.angle_beta   90.00
_cell.angle_gamma   90.00
#
_symmetry.space_group_name_H-M   'P 1'
#
loop_
_entity.id
_entity.type
_entity.pdbx_description
1 polymer ?
#
loop_
_entity_poly.entity_id
_entity_poly.type
_entity_poly.pdbx_seq_one_letter_code
_entity_poly.pdbx_strand_id
1 'polypeptide(L)'
;MADPASTGTESWREYFGFDEPYDNQADAVERAIEAGKARGFLAMEGPCGTGKTMAALTAAATLVRDTDLYERVVVVTPVKQQLQQFVDDLRTLNAGVEEPFSGISLVGKRDLCPYGREGLFPDDASTHDRCEDLREATARFVEDDGRSDGAAVADAAVAGEADDDQWWDPRKGQDLAAAARPDAASQATLGEDTLSTAGAHSPYRPSQPTAPESMAEGSDPPLYCPFEADWYARNKGSPVDFSAGEHGVVTMADYLPAATERGTCPHRVMSVLLSAADVIVGNYNHLFDPASRPLLSEVLDEQTFVIVDEAHRLEERVRDLLSDRIGRQTLVQARNDCNTLIQRAQQSADHKRQVREVLSAREVPLDAVDQARTFYDDLLGWLDDRVESFLDAEYEGWRADLSTLPEHDMEIPLRDPDTVERDELTEWAERRGYDGTVWRTLSQVGAAVEDVIDQLGLTRQPVCAAVGVLAGHWWERDHATFLREIELEHSPDERRRGEADYRAAYTAGLCCYNCMPATALRNVFDDLGGGVLMSATLEPLDVFTRVSGLDAMAEDGTGGVDESDGRPVRTTTYDLPFPPENRASYLVDATPFTARNRGDPEAMEPLGEDWNPTRDEYAQALRALARSPGNVMIAMPNYREARWAGAYLREAVEKSVLIDESSSNEETERTKREFFRGEGRVLVTSTRGTLTEGVDYDGAKLSTCAVVGIPLVNIGSPRVRGVQRAYGDAFGEDNAFEYALTVPAVRRARQAIGRVIRGADEVGVRALVGRRYAPDARHSVYPYLPEGEREEFTRMTPDFLASQLESFWNDHR
;
A
#
# COMPACT_ATOMS: atom_id res chain seq x y z
N MET A 1 53.73 -15.15 18.34
CA MET A 1 53.01 -14.04 17.70
C MET A 1 51.55 -14.33 17.95
N ALA A 2 50.90 -13.48 18.73
CA ALA A 2 49.50 -13.64 19.11
C ALA A 2 48.60 -13.21 17.95
N ASP A 3 47.55 -13.98 17.73
CA ASP A 3 46.51 -13.76 16.74
C ASP A 3 45.51 -12.70 17.27
N PRO A 4 45.27 -11.58 16.56
CA PRO A 4 44.39 -10.51 17.03
C PRO A 4 42.89 -10.75 16.75
N ALA A 5 42.46 -11.93 16.27
CA ALA A 5 41.08 -12.22 15.90
C ALA A 5 40.26 -12.99 16.96
N SER A 6 40.40 -12.64 18.24
CA SER A 6 39.50 -13.11 19.31
C SER A 6 38.55 -11.97 19.67
N THR A 7 37.70 -11.56 18.72
CA THR A 7 36.53 -10.72 18.97
C THR A 7 35.54 -11.49 19.87
N GLY A 8 34.80 -10.75 20.70
CA GLY A 8 33.87 -11.33 21.66
C GLY A 8 32.85 -12.26 21.00
N THR A 9 32.34 -13.20 21.78
CA THR A 9 31.22 -14.08 21.41
C THR A 9 30.14 -13.27 20.71
N GLU A 10 29.86 -13.59 19.44
CA GLU A 10 28.78 -13.01 18.65
C GLU A 10 27.43 -13.31 19.34
N SER A 11 26.95 -12.40 20.20
CA SER A 11 25.75 -12.64 21.02
C SER A 11 24.51 -12.88 20.16
N TRP A 12 24.47 -12.27 18.97
CA TRP A 12 23.39 -12.43 18.00
C TRP A 12 23.17 -13.89 17.55
N ARG A 13 24.20 -14.77 17.66
CA ARG A 13 24.06 -16.20 17.32
C ARG A 13 23.04 -16.91 18.20
N GLU A 14 22.76 -16.41 19.40
CA GLU A 14 21.70 -16.93 20.27
C GLU A 14 20.31 -16.76 19.66
N TYR A 15 20.11 -15.68 18.88
CA TYR A 15 18.85 -15.33 18.25
C TYR A 15 18.78 -15.75 16.78
N PHE A 16 19.78 -16.45 16.26
CA PHE A 16 19.78 -16.85 14.86
C PHE A 16 18.99 -18.16 14.70
N GLY A 17 17.96 -18.16 13.85
CA GLY A 17 17.00 -19.28 13.75
C GLY A 17 17.53 -20.58 13.14
N PHE A 18 18.79 -20.63 12.68
CA PHE A 18 19.40 -21.80 12.03
C PHE A 18 20.76 -22.15 12.65
N ASP A 19 21.25 -23.37 12.42
CA ASP A 19 22.52 -23.84 12.99
C ASP A 19 23.73 -23.00 12.56
N GLU A 20 23.78 -22.61 11.28
CA GLU A 20 24.85 -21.79 10.70
C GLU A 20 24.28 -20.74 9.73
N PRO A 21 24.79 -19.49 9.78
CA PRO A 21 24.45 -18.46 8.81
C PRO A 21 25.12 -18.74 7.45
N TYR A 22 24.54 -18.23 6.37
CA TYR A 22 25.25 -18.14 5.10
C TYR A 22 26.41 -17.13 5.19
N ASP A 23 27.40 -17.27 4.30
CA ASP A 23 28.65 -16.46 4.31
C ASP A 23 28.42 -14.96 4.48
N ASN A 24 27.39 -14.40 3.85
CA ASN A 24 27.07 -12.97 3.87
C ASN A 24 26.10 -12.55 4.99
N GLN A 25 25.41 -13.49 5.63
CA GLN A 25 24.37 -13.17 6.61
C GLN A 25 24.94 -12.65 7.93
N ALA A 26 26.08 -13.18 8.37
CA ALA A 26 26.74 -12.71 9.59
C ALA A 26 27.10 -11.22 9.48
N ASP A 27 27.72 -10.80 8.37
CA ASP A 27 28.02 -9.39 8.10
C ASP A 27 26.74 -8.54 8.02
N ALA A 28 25.66 -9.06 7.42
CA ALA A 28 24.37 -8.35 7.37
C ALA A 28 23.78 -8.11 8.77
N VAL A 29 23.82 -9.12 9.64
CA VAL A 29 23.39 -9.02 11.04
C VAL A 29 24.24 -7.99 11.78
N GLU A 30 25.57 -8.08 11.69
CA GLU A 30 26.49 -7.19 12.38
C GLU A 30 26.33 -5.73 11.93
N ARG A 31 26.21 -5.49 10.63
CA ARG A 31 25.98 -4.13 10.09
C ARG A 31 24.64 -3.55 10.55
N ALA A 32 23.60 -4.37 10.62
CA ALA A 32 22.29 -3.93 11.12
C ALA A 32 22.36 -3.59 12.62
N ILE A 33 23.05 -4.41 13.42
CA ILE A 33 23.29 -4.14 14.85
C ILE A 33 24.11 -2.85 15.01
N GLU A 34 25.16 -2.64 14.22
CA GLU A 34 25.97 -1.43 14.28
C GLU A 34 25.16 -0.17 13.94
N ALA A 35 24.32 -0.23 12.91
CA ALA A 35 23.42 0.87 12.55
C ALA A 35 22.41 1.15 13.68
N GLY A 36 21.77 0.11 14.22
CA GLY A 36 20.81 0.22 15.30
C GLY A 36 21.41 0.75 16.60
N LYS A 37 22.63 0.33 16.98
CA LYS A 37 23.35 0.85 18.15
C LYS A 37 23.66 2.34 18.04
N ALA A 38 23.81 2.84 16.81
CA ALA A 38 24.03 4.25 16.55
C ALA A 38 22.72 5.05 16.34
N ARG A 39 21.55 4.46 16.63
CA ARG A 39 20.21 5.03 16.38
C ARG A 39 20.03 5.50 14.93
N GLY A 40 20.68 4.80 14.00
CA GLY A 40 20.74 5.10 12.57
C GLY A 40 19.95 4.10 11.72
N PHE A 41 20.18 4.19 10.40
CA PHE A 41 19.51 3.33 9.42
C PHE A 41 20.52 2.57 8.55
N LEU A 42 20.19 1.32 8.23
CA LEU A 42 20.89 0.52 7.23
C LEU A 42 20.01 0.37 5.98
N ALA A 43 20.48 0.85 4.83
CA ALA A 43 19.92 0.50 3.54
C ALA A 43 20.70 -0.69 2.95
N MET A 44 20.02 -1.83 2.76
CA MET A 44 20.64 -3.10 2.38
C MET A 44 20.05 -3.65 1.08
N GLU A 45 20.90 -3.86 0.08
CA GLU A 45 20.54 -4.69 -1.07
C GLU A 45 21.07 -6.12 -0.89
N GLY A 46 20.24 -7.11 -1.17
CA GLY A 46 20.69 -8.48 -1.32
C GLY A 46 19.65 -9.33 -2.06
N PRO A 47 20.04 -10.23 -2.96
CA PRO A 47 19.10 -11.02 -3.75
C PRO A 47 18.19 -11.92 -2.89
N CYS A 48 17.13 -12.46 -3.49
CA CYS A 48 16.31 -13.48 -2.83
C CYS A 48 17.19 -14.69 -2.42
N GLY A 49 16.86 -15.33 -1.30
CA GLY A 49 17.64 -16.47 -0.80
C GLY A 49 18.90 -16.12 0.00
N THR A 50 19.29 -14.85 0.09
CA THR A 50 20.37 -14.40 1.02
C THR A 50 19.94 -14.34 2.49
N GLY A 51 18.66 -14.60 2.77
CA GLY A 51 18.04 -14.53 4.11
C GLY A 51 18.17 -13.16 4.80
N LYS A 52 18.00 -12.08 4.03
CA LYS A 52 17.86 -10.71 4.54
C LYS A 52 16.86 -10.61 5.70
N THR A 53 15.73 -11.30 5.59
CA THR A 53 14.70 -11.34 6.62
C THR A 53 15.23 -11.88 7.94
N MET A 54 15.83 -13.07 7.91
CA MET A 54 16.43 -13.67 9.11
C MET A 54 17.55 -12.78 9.67
N ALA A 55 18.39 -12.19 8.82
CA ALA A 55 19.44 -11.29 9.26
C ALA A 55 18.89 -10.03 9.98
N ALA A 56 17.87 -9.39 9.41
CA ALA A 56 17.24 -8.20 10.00
C ALA A 56 16.49 -8.54 11.30
N LEU A 57 15.75 -9.65 11.34
CA LEU A 57 15.07 -10.13 12.56
C LEU A 57 16.07 -10.48 13.66
N THR A 58 17.16 -11.16 13.33
CA THR A 58 18.22 -11.51 14.30
C THR A 58 18.89 -10.25 14.87
N ALA A 59 19.20 -9.28 14.02
CA ALA A 59 19.75 -7.99 14.46
C ALA A 59 18.78 -7.25 15.38
N ALA A 60 17.50 -7.19 15.02
CA ALA A 60 16.47 -6.53 15.82
C ALA A 60 16.24 -7.25 17.17
N ALA A 61 16.18 -8.58 17.17
CA ALA A 61 16.10 -9.40 18.38
C ALA A 61 17.28 -9.14 19.32
N THR A 62 18.50 -9.09 18.78
CA THR A 62 19.72 -8.74 19.53
C THR A 62 19.62 -7.33 20.13
N LEU A 63 19.15 -6.36 19.35
CA LEU A 63 19.00 -4.98 19.81
C LEU A 63 17.95 -4.84 20.92
N VAL A 64 16.84 -5.58 20.85
CA VAL A 64 15.78 -5.54 21.87
C VAL A 64 16.17 -6.29 23.15
N ARG A 65 16.89 -7.42 23.05
CA ARG A 65 17.23 -8.25 24.23
C ARG A 65 18.56 -7.88 24.89
N ASP A 66 19.57 -7.54 24.11
CA ASP A 66 20.93 -7.28 24.62
C ASP A 66 21.20 -5.79 24.89
N THR A 67 20.25 -4.90 24.58
CA THR A 67 20.41 -3.45 24.77
C THR A 67 19.14 -2.81 25.32
N ASP A 68 19.28 -1.64 25.94
CA ASP A 68 18.15 -0.82 26.41
C ASP A 68 17.71 0.21 25.36
N LEU A 69 18.14 0.08 24.09
CA LEU A 69 17.88 1.07 23.05
C LEU A 69 16.48 0.94 22.44
N TYR A 70 15.94 -0.28 22.42
CA TYR A 70 14.69 -0.60 21.76
C TYR A 70 13.85 -1.52 22.63
N GLU A 71 12.56 -1.26 22.71
CA GLU A 71 11.61 -2.13 23.41
C GLU A 71 10.91 -3.09 22.45
N ARG A 72 10.84 -2.73 21.16
CA ARG A 72 10.06 -3.48 20.17
C ARG A 72 10.53 -3.29 18.74
N VAL A 73 10.07 -4.17 17.88
CA VAL A 73 10.35 -4.20 16.45
C VAL A 73 9.05 -4.05 15.66
N VAL A 74 9.04 -3.13 14.69
CA VAL A 74 7.94 -3.01 13.72
C VAL A 74 8.45 -3.39 12.34
N VAL A 75 7.87 -4.43 11.76
CA VAL A 75 8.15 -4.91 10.42
C VAL A 75 7.03 -4.47 9.48
N VAL A 76 7.40 -3.86 8.35
CA VAL A 76 6.45 -3.50 7.29
C VAL A 76 6.89 -3.99 5.92
N THR A 77 5.94 -4.55 5.17
CA THR A 77 6.10 -4.96 3.76
C THR A 77 4.90 -4.49 2.92
N PRO A 78 5.09 -4.16 1.63
CA PRO A 78 3.98 -3.77 0.75
C PRO A 78 3.15 -4.96 0.27
N VAL A 79 3.61 -6.21 0.42
CA VAL A 79 2.96 -7.40 -0.17
C VAL A 79 2.39 -8.31 0.91
N LYS A 80 1.07 -8.55 0.88
CA LYS A 80 0.38 -9.43 1.85
C LYS A 80 1.00 -10.83 1.97
N GLN A 81 1.49 -11.42 0.87
CA GLN A 81 2.12 -12.75 0.87
C GLN A 81 3.45 -12.77 1.64
N GLN A 82 4.20 -11.66 1.64
CA GLN A 82 5.47 -11.56 2.35
C GLN A 82 5.30 -11.44 3.87
N LEU A 83 4.15 -10.96 4.36
CA LEU A 83 3.84 -10.95 5.79
C LEU A 83 3.93 -12.35 6.41
N GLN A 84 3.45 -13.37 5.69
CA GLN A 84 3.50 -14.75 6.18
C GLN A 84 4.94 -15.25 6.28
N GLN A 85 5.80 -14.92 5.32
CA GLN A 85 7.22 -15.30 5.40
C GLN A 85 7.90 -14.73 6.64
N PHE A 86 7.62 -13.47 7.00
CA PHE A 86 8.14 -12.88 8.24
C PHE A 86 7.62 -13.58 9.48
N VAL A 87 6.34 -13.96 9.51
CA VAL A 87 5.76 -14.74 10.61
C VAL A 87 6.49 -16.08 10.76
N ASP A 88 6.73 -16.77 9.64
CA ASP A 88 7.39 -18.08 9.64
C ASP A 88 8.88 -17.97 10.05
N ASP A 89 9.58 -16.93 9.60
CA ASP A 89 10.95 -16.64 10.00
C ASP A 89 11.04 -16.27 11.49
N LEU A 90 10.10 -15.48 12.02
CA LEU A 90 10.03 -15.16 13.44
C LEU A 90 9.73 -16.41 14.29
N ARG A 91 8.84 -17.30 13.83
CA ARG A 91 8.59 -18.59 14.50
C ARG A 91 9.83 -19.46 14.53
N THR A 92 10.58 -19.48 13.43
CA THR A 92 11.85 -20.21 13.33
C THR A 92 12.89 -19.67 14.32
N LEU A 93 13.01 -18.34 14.42
CA LEU A 93 13.83 -17.68 15.43
C LEU A 93 13.38 -18.05 16.85
N ASN A 94 12.08 -17.93 17.15
CA ASN A 94 11.52 -18.22 18.46
C ASN A 94 11.66 -19.69 18.89
N ALA A 95 11.77 -20.62 17.94
CA ALA A 95 12.00 -22.03 18.25
C ALA A 95 13.40 -22.31 18.82
N GLY A 96 14.38 -21.43 18.52
CA GLY A 96 15.77 -21.57 18.94
C GLY A 96 16.13 -20.88 20.27
N VAL A 97 15.26 -20.02 20.80
CA VAL A 97 15.53 -19.17 21.98
C VAL A 97 14.79 -19.66 23.22
N GLU A 98 15.35 -19.43 24.42
CA GLU A 98 14.75 -19.86 25.69
C GLU A 98 13.48 -19.07 26.04
N GLU A 99 13.49 -17.76 25.77
CA GLU A 99 12.34 -16.86 25.94
C GLU A 99 11.89 -16.33 24.57
N PRO A 100 10.84 -16.95 23.97
CA PRO A 100 10.30 -16.50 22.70
C PRO A 100 9.83 -15.05 22.73
N PHE A 101 10.03 -14.34 21.63
CA PHE A 101 9.47 -13.00 21.42
C PHE A 101 7.96 -13.08 21.21
N SER A 102 7.23 -12.17 21.84
CA SER A 102 5.79 -11.99 21.65
C SER A 102 5.52 -11.34 20.30
N GLY A 103 5.10 -12.13 19.33
CA GLY A 103 4.91 -11.70 17.94
C GLY A 103 3.43 -11.53 17.57
N ILE A 104 3.09 -10.50 16.79
CA ILE A 104 1.74 -10.31 16.24
C ILE A 104 1.73 -9.91 14.76
N SER A 105 0.84 -10.51 13.97
CA SER A 105 0.53 -10.06 12.61
C SER A 105 -0.80 -9.30 12.54
N LEU A 106 -0.74 -8.10 11.95
CA LEU A 106 -1.85 -7.15 11.88
C LEU A 106 -2.66 -7.28 10.60
N VAL A 107 -3.98 -7.15 10.73
CA VAL A 107 -4.90 -7.03 9.60
C VAL A 107 -5.98 -5.98 9.91
N GLY A 108 -6.63 -5.43 8.88
CA GLY A 108 -7.62 -4.37 9.04
C GLY A 108 -8.97 -4.87 9.57
N LYS A 109 -9.82 -3.93 10.03
CA LYS A 109 -11.18 -4.22 10.55
C LYS A 109 -12.04 -5.06 9.60
N ARG A 110 -11.93 -4.85 8.29
CA ARG A 110 -12.62 -5.64 7.26
C ARG A 110 -12.32 -7.14 7.38
N ASP A 111 -11.08 -7.47 7.72
CA ASP A 111 -10.61 -8.84 7.84
C ASP A 111 -10.83 -9.41 9.25
N LEU A 112 -11.25 -8.61 10.24
CA LEU A 112 -11.46 -9.06 11.63
C LEU A 112 -12.91 -9.07 12.09
N CYS A 113 -13.72 -8.12 11.63
CA CYS A 113 -15.08 -7.95 12.13
C CYS A 113 -15.94 -9.17 11.75
N PRO A 114 -16.48 -9.95 12.71
CA PRO A 114 -17.29 -11.13 12.39
C PRO A 114 -18.50 -10.82 11.49
N TYR A 115 -19.20 -9.70 11.73
CA TYR A 115 -20.31 -9.28 10.88
C TYR A 115 -19.87 -8.83 9.48
N GLY A 116 -18.77 -8.07 9.40
CA GLY A 116 -18.26 -7.57 8.13
C GLY A 116 -17.72 -8.66 7.21
N ARG A 117 -17.00 -9.63 7.78
CA ARG A 117 -16.43 -10.78 7.05
C ARG A 117 -17.51 -11.66 6.40
N GLU A 118 -18.62 -11.86 7.11
CA GLU A 118 -19.73 -12.69 6.64
C GLU A 118 -20.75 -11.90 5.81
N GLY A 119 -20.47 -10.64 5.46
CA GLY A 119 -21.36 -9.81 4.63
C GLY A 119 -22.70 -9.51 5.30
N LEU A 120 -22.71 -9.41 6.63
CA LEU A 120 -23.93 -9.17 7.43
C LEU A 120 -24.15 -7.69 7.74
N PHE A 121 -23.26 -6.81 7.29
CA PHE A 121 -23.53 -5.38 7.20
C PHE A 121 -24.33 -5.07 5.93
N PRO A 122 -25.21 -4.06 5.95
CA PRO A 122 -25.82 -3.56 4.72
C PRO A 122 -24.75 -3.00 3.78
N ASP A 123 -24.99 -3.08 2.46
CA ASP A 123 -24.06 -2.63 1.41
C ASP A 123 -23.96 -1.09 1.26
N ASP A 124 -24.37 -0.33 2.27
CA ASP A 124 -24.46 1.13 2.23
C ASP A 124 -23.25 1.84 2.85
N ALA A 125 -22.37 1.09 3.51
CA ALA A 125 -21.24 1.62 4.29
C ALA A 125 -20.07 0.63 4.30
N SER A 126 -18.86 1.13 4.55
CA SER A 126 -17.71 0.24 4.74
C SER A 126 -17.80 -0.51 6.08
N THR A 127 -17.12 -1.66 6.17
CA THR A 127 -16.98 -2.39 7.44
C THR A 127 -16.33 -1.54 8.53
N HIS A 128 -15.43 -0.61 8.15
CA HIS A 128 -14.77 0.27 9.11
C HIS A 128 -15.79 1.18 9.77
N ASP A 129 -16.57 1.90 8.95
CA ASP A 129 -17.52 2.92 9.43
C ASP A 129 -18.61 2.27 10.28
N ARG A 130 -19.17 1.14 9.81
CA ARG A 130 -20.15 0.37 10.60
C ARG A 130 -19.59 -0.12 11.93
N CYS A 131 -18.32 -0.51 11.96
CA CYS A 131 -17.68 -0.94 13.18
C CYS A 131 -17.56 0.23 14.17
N GLU A 132 -17.21 1.43 13.71
CA GLU A 132 -17.12 2.61 14.56
C GLU A 132 -18.49 3.06 15.07
N ASP A 133 -19.50 3.15 14.20
CA ASP A 133 -20.88 3.47 14.59
C ASP A 133 -21.38 2.56 15.73
N LEU A 134 -21.18 1.25 15.58
CA LEU A 134 -21.61 0.27 16.57
C LEU A 134 -20.78 0.36 17.86
N ARG A 135 -19.48 0.64 17.78
CA ARG A 135 -18.61 0.80 18.97
C ARG A 135 -18.98 2.05 19.75
N GLU A 136 -19.23 3.16 19.07
CA GLU A 136 -19.67 4.40 19.70
C GLU A 136 -21.04 4.23 20.36
N ALA A 137 -22.01 3.63 19.66
CA ALA A 137 -23.32 3.31 20.24
C ALA A 137 -23.18 2.42 21.48
N THR A 138 -22.32 1.39 21.41
CA THR A 138 -22.05 0.51 22.56
C THR A 138 -21.42 1.27 23.73
N ALA A 139 -20.45 2.15 23.46
CA ALA A 139 -19.78 2.98 24.46
C ALA A 139 -20.77 3.86 25.23
N ARG A 140 -21.68 4.54 24.52
CA ARG A 140 -22.76 5.35 25.14
C ARG A 140 -23.66 4.52 26.06
N PHE A 141 -23.93 3.26 25.71
CA PHE A 141 -24.76 2.40 26.56
C PHE A 141 -24.07 1.90 27.82
N VAL A 142 -22.74 1.78 27.80
CA VAL A 142 -21.98 1.29 28.96
C VAL A 142 -21.46 2.43 29.84
N GLU A 143 -21.58 3.69 29.44
CA GLU A 143 -21.12 4.85 30.20
C GLU A 143 -21.71 4.88 31.63
N ASP A 144 -20.86 5.20 32.62
CA ASP A 144 -21.26 5.33 34.02
C ASP A 144 -21.77 6.76 34.31
N ASP A 145 -22.97 6.88 34.87
CA ASP A 145 -23.73 8.14 34.98
C ASP A 145 -23.14 9.16 36.00
N GLY A 146 -21.89 8.97 36.44
CA GLY A 146 -21.25 9.70 37.54
C GLY A 146 -19.87 10.32 37.28
N ARG A 147 -19.24 10.07 36.12
CA ARG A 147 -17.88 10.57 35.81
C ARG A 147 -17.74 10.87 34.31
N SER A 148 -17.92 12.14 33.91
CA SER A 148 -17.66 12.56 32.53
C SER A 148 -17.06 13.97 32.52
N ASP A 149 -15.79 14.05 32.11
CA ASP A 149 -15.11 15.26 31.63
C ASP A 149 -15.11 15.24 30.08
N GLY A 150 -16.29 15.14 29.45
CA GLY A 150 -16.56 15.60 28.07
C GLY A 150 -15.61 15.17 26.92
N ALA A 151 -14.74 14.18 27.09
CA ALA A 151 -13.82 13.70 26.07
C ALA A 151 -14.48 12.62 25.19
N ALA A 152 -14.11 12.57 23.91
CA ALA A 152 -14.58 11.55 22.99
C ALA A 152 -14.21 10.15 23.51
N VAL A 153 -15.24 9.34 23.76
CA VAL A 153 -15.21 8.08 24.51
C VAL A 153 -14.47 6.95 23.75
N ALA A 154 -14.12 7.17 22.48
CA ALA A 154 -13.57 6.13 21.59
C ALA A 154 -12.10 5.78 21.84
N ASP A 155 -11.29 6.70 22.40
CA ASP A 155 -9.82 6.53 22.50
C ASP A 155 -9.29 6.22 23.90
N ALA A 156 -10.12 6.26 24.95
CA ALA A 156 -9.70 6.01 26.32
C ALA A 156 -10.05 4.58 26.77
N ALA A 157 -9.12 3.62 26.54
CA ALA A 157 -8.78 2.51 27.45
C ALA A 157 -8.08 1.36 26.69
N VAL A 158 -6.74 1.33 26.73
CA VAL A 158 -5.92 0.13 26.41
C VAL A 158 -5.00 -0.26 27.57
N ALA A 159 -4.87 0.57 28.62
CA ALA A 159 -4.06 0.22 29.79
C ALA A 159 -4.70 -0.92 30.60
N GLY A 160 -4.02 -2.07 30.64
CA GLY A 160 -4.38 -3.25 31.45
C GLY A 160 -4.11 -3.11 32.95
N GLU A 161 -3.93 -1.90 33.47
CA GLU A 161 -3.76 -1.67 34.90
C GLU A 161 -5.10 -1.26 35.52
N ALA A 162 -5.48 -1.98 36.58
CA ALA A 162 -6.60 -1.63 37.42
C ALA A 162 -6.28 -0.32 38.16
N ASP A 163 -6.61 0.82 37.54
CA ASP A 163 -6.54 2.13 38.18
C ASP A 163 -7.94 2.75 38.32
N ASP A 164 -8.09 3.59 39.34
CA ASP A 164 -9.34 4.08 39.97
C ASP A 164 -10.27 4.96 39.06
N ASP A 165 -10.07 4.97 37.74
CA ASP A 165 -10.70 5.86 36.74
C ASP A 165 -11.45 5.13 35.61
N GLN A 166 -12.04 3.95 35.90
CA GLN A 166 -12.98 3.28 34.99
C GLN A 166 -14.22 4.17 34.72
N TRP A 167 -14.48 4.50 33.45
CA TRP A 167 -15.60 5.35 33.00
C TRP A 167 -16.88 4.60 32.60
N TRP A 168 -16.82 3.26 32.49
CA TRP A 168 -17.95 2.42 32.05
C TRP A 168 -18.41 1.46 33.16
N ASP A 169 -19.68 1.02 33.09
CA ASP A 169 -20.26 -0.02 33.95
C ASP A 169 -20.20 -1.40 33.27
N PRO A 170 -19.38 -2.34 33.76
CA PRO A 170 -19.30 -3.70 33.22
C PRO A 170 -20.64 -4.47 33.26
N ARG A 171 -21.56 -4.12 34.17
CA ARG A 171 -22.89 -4.75 34.23
C ARG A 171 -23.75 -4.38 33.03
N LYS A 172 -23.73 -3.11 32.61
CA LYS A 172 -24.43 -2.65 31.40
C LYS A 172 -23.90 -3.41 30.16
N GLY A 173 -22.58 -3.58 30.07
CA GLY A 173 -21.95 -4.41 29.02
C GLY A 173 -22.40 -5.88 29.06
N GLN A 174 -22.48 -6.46 30.26
CA GLN A 174 -22.94 -7.85 30.45
C GLN A 174 -24.40 -8.04 30.00
N ASP A 175 -25.28 -7.09 30.31
CA ASP A 175 -26.69 -7.14 29.94
C ASP A 175 -26.87 -7.05 28.42
N LEU A 176 -26.14 -6.14 27.75
CA LEU A 176 -26.08 -6.04 26.29
C LEU A 176 -25.59 -7.36 25.66
N ALA A 177 -24.44 -7.87 26.10
CA ALA A 177 -23.89 -9.12 25.58
C ALA A 177 -24.84 -10.31 25.80
N ALA A 178 -25.60 -10.35 26.90
CA ALA A 178 -26.59 -11.38 27.17
C ALA A 178 -27.81 -11.27 26.24
N ALA A 179 -28.29 -10.05 25.98
CA ALA A 179 -29.45 -9.79 25.11
C ALA A 179 -29.21 -10.22 23.64
N ALA A 180 -27.96 -10.19 23.18
CA ALA A 180 -27.59 -10.58 21.82
C ALA A 180 -27.53 -12.12 21.59
N ARG A 181 -27.67 -12.94 22.64
CA ARG A 181 -27.58 -14.40 22.54
C ARG A 181 -28.90 -15.03 22.07
N PRO A 182 -28.89 -16.20 21.40
CA PRO A 182 -30.11 -16.96 21.10
C PRO A 182 -30.84 -17.40 22.37
N ASP A 183 -32.17 -17.54 22.31
CA ASP A 183 -33.00 -17.99 23.42
C ASP A 183 -32.63 -19.43 23.84
N ALA A 184 -32.83 -19.78 25.12
CA ALA A 184 -32.43 -21.08 25.67
C ALA A 184 -33.05 -22.32 24.97
N ALA A 185 -34.19 -22.15 24.29
CA ALA A 185 -34.82 -23.21 23.49
C ALA A 185 -34.10 -23.45 22.14
N SER A 186 -33.44 -22.43 21.60
CA SER A 186 -32.69 -22.44 20.34
C SER A 186 -31.25 -22.97 20.52
N GLN A 187 -30.70 -22.89 21.74
CA GLN A 187 -29.35 -23.38 22.08
C GLN A 187 -29.18 -24.90 21.97
N ALA A 188 -30.27 -25.67 21.86
CA ALA A 188 -30.22 -27.13 21.72
C ALA A 188 -29.87 -27.61 20.29
N THR A 189 -29.92 -26.71 19.29
CA THR A 189 -29.56 -26.95 17.90
C THR A 189 -28.26 -26.20 17.58
N LEU A 190 -27.12 -26.84 17.84
CA LEU A 190 -25.81 -26.32 17.46
C LEU A 190 -25.70 -26.24 15.92
N GLY A 191 -25.61 -25.02 15.39
CA GLY A 191 -25.10 -24.78 14.04
C GLY A 191 -25.80 -23.71 13.19
N GLU A 192 -27.11 -23.51 13.31
CA GLU A 192 -27.87 -22.65 12.37
C GLU A 192 -28.21 -21.24 12.92
N ASP A 193 -28.22 -21.04 14.24
CA ASP A 193 -28.77 -19.81 14.86
C ASP A 193 -27.71 -18.83 15.40
N THR A 194 -26.42 -19.12 15.23
CA THR A 194 -25.30 -18.31 15.74
C THR A 194 -24.37 -17.86 14.63
N LEU A 195 -23.84 -16.64 14.73
CA LEU A 195 -22.82 -16.13 13.81
C LEU A 195 -21.57 -17.00 13.87
N SER A 196 -21.16 -17.51 12.71
CA SER A 196 -19.93 -18.30 12.54
C SER A 196 -19.00 -17.57 11.57
N THR A 197 -17.73 -17.46 11.92
CA THR A 197 -16.69 -16.91 11.04
C THR A 197 -15.36 -17.57 11.35
N ALA A 198 -14.48 -17.69 10.35
CA ALA A 198 -13.15 -18.28 10.50
C ALA A 198 -13.13 -19.67 11.17
N GLY A 199 -14.16 -20.48 10.95
CA GLY A 199 -14.29 -21.83 11.53
C GLY A 199 -14.72 -21.86 13.00
N ALA A 200 -15.00 -20.71 13.61
CA ALA A 200 -15.47 -20.56 14.98
C ALA A 200 -16.95 -20.17 15.04
N HIS A 201 -17.66 -20.58 16.09
CA HIS A 201 -19.03 -20.14 16.38
C HIS A 201 -19.01 -19.12 17.51
N SER A 202 -19.58 -17.95 17.28
CA SER A 202 -19.77 -16.93 18.31
C SER A 202 -21.00 -17.23 19.18
N PRO A 203 -21.10 -16.67 20.40
CA PRO A 203 -22.31 -16.78 21.22
C PRO A 203 -23.49 -15.91 20.71
N TYR A 204 -23.31 -15.12 19.65
CA TYR A 204 -24.28 -14.12 19.19
C TYR A 204 -25.01 -14.55 17.93
N ARG A 205 -26.17 -13.93 17.70
CA ARG A 205 -27.00 -14.14 16.50
C ARG A 205 -26.31 -13.52 15.26
N PRO A 206 -26.57 -14.04 14.04
CA PRO A 206 -26.12 -13.42 12.79
C PRO A 206 -26.71 -12.02 12.53
N SER A 207 -27.91 -11.73 13.06
CA SER A 207 -28.47 -10.38 12.99
C SER A 207 -27.85 -9.47 14.04
N GLN A 208 -27.54 -8.22 13.65
CA GLN A 208 -27.06 -7.20 14.57
C GLN A 208 -28.14 -6.88 15.62
N PRO A 209 -27.81 -6.88 16.93
CA PRO A 209 -28.79 -6.65 17.98
C PRO A 209 -29.11 -5.15 18.14
N THR A 210 -30.37 -4.85 18.46
CA THR A 210 -30.79 -3.54 18.94
C THR A 210 -30.75 -3.50 20.46
N ALA A 211 -30.49 -2.32 21.03
CA ALA A 211 -30.45 -2.14 22.47
C ALA A 211 -31.77 -2.56 23.15
N PRO A 212 -31.73 -3.19 24.35
CA PRO A 212 -32.94 -3.54 25.09
C PRO A 212 -33.81 -2.31 25.39
N GLU A 213 -35.14 -2.48 25.43
CA GLU A 213 -36.09 -1.40 25.75
C GLU A 213 -35.79 -0.71 27.10
N SER A 214 -35.11 -1.40 28.03
CA SER A 214 -34.70 -0.83 29.31
C SER A 214 -33.50 0.13 29.22
N MET A 215 -32.80 0.16 28.09
CA MET A 215 -31.58 0.95 27.87
C MET A 215 -31.73 1.99 26.74
N ALA A 216 -32.79 1.92 25.94
CA ALA A 216 -33.03 2.83 24.82
C ALA A 216 -34.30 3.67 25.02
N GLU A 217 -34.19 4.98 24.82
CA GLU A 217 -35.34 5.88 24.80
C GLU A 217 -35.87 6.03 23.37
N GLY A 218 -37.08 5.52 23.08
CA GLY A 218 -37.75 5.74 21.80
C GLY A 218 -38.38 4.49 21.18
N SER A 219 -39.00 4.65 20.01
CA SER A 219 -39.67 3.56 19.27
C SER A 219 -38.75 2.78 18.33
N ASP A 220 -37.49 3.19 18.20
CA ASP A 220 -36.49 2.57 17.31
C ASP A 220 -35.13 2.49 18.04
N PRO A 221 -34.86 1.42 18.80
CA PRO A 221 -33.64 1.30 19.59
C PRO A 221 -32.41 1.15 18.69
N PRO A 222 -31.31 1.87 18.94
CA PRO A 222 -30.15 1.83 18.06
C PRO A 222 -29.42 0.48 18.17
N LEU A 223 -28.69 0.15 17.12
CA LEU A 223 -27.85 -1.04 17.05
C LEU A 223 -26.60 -0.88 17.93
N TYR A 224 -26.07 -1.99 18.43
CA TYR A 224 -24.80 -2.02 19.17
C TYR A 224 -23.97 -3.25 18.77
N CYS A 225 -22.69 -3.24 19.12
CA CYS A 225 -21.80 -4.36 18.89
C CYS A 225 -21.76 -5.29 20.12
N PRO A 226 -22.27 -6.52 20.04
CA PRO A 226 -22.27 -7.42 21.19
C PRO A 226 -20.86 -7.89 21.57
N PHE A 227 -19.94 -7.94 20.61
CA PHE A 227 -18.53 -8.26 20.84
C PHE A 227 -17.79 -7.15 21.61
N GLU A 228 -18.13 -5.88 21.35
CA GLU A 228 -17.60 -4.74 22.09
C GLU A 228 -18.25 -4.65 23.49
N ALA A 229 -19.55 -4.94 23.59
CA ALA A 229 -20.23 -4.99 24.88
C ALA A 229 -19.61 -6.04 25.83
N ASP A 230 -19.25 -7.20 25.29
CA ASP A 230 -18.58 -8.26 26.04
C ASP A 230 -17.14 -7.87 26.45
N TRP A 231 -16.45 -7.07 25.64
CA TRP A 231 -15.16 -6.48 26.02
C TRP A 231 -15.29 -5.64 27.29
N TYR A 232 -16.25 -4.70 27.31
CA TYR A 232 -16.54 -3.88 28.49
C TYR A 232 -17.00 -4.72 29.70
N ALA A 233 -17.79 -5.77 29.45
CA ALA A 233 -18.29 -6.67 30.48
C ALA A 233 -17.18 -7.46 31.19
N ARG A 234 -16.14 -7.88 30.46
CA ARG A 234 -15.04 -8.68 31.01
C ARG A 234 -14.24 -7.91 32.05
N ASN A 235 -13.97 -6.64 31.78
CA ASN A 235 -13.14 -5.76 32.61
C ASN A 235 -11.81 -6.42 33.07
N LYS A 236 -11.22 -7.26 32.20
CA LYS A 236 -10.06 -8.12 32.50
C LYS A 236 -9.04 -8.18 31.35
N GLY A 237 -9.15 -7.28 30.37
CA GLY A 237 -8.31 -7.28 29.17
C GLY A 237 -8.61 -8.42 28.19
N SER A 238 -7.66 -8.69 27.30
CA SER A 238 -7.80 -9.68 26.24
C SER A 238 -7.89 -11.11 26.81
N PRO A 239 -8.88 -11.92 26.39
CA PRO A 239 -8.92 -13.33 26.75
C PRO A 239 -8.04 -14.20 25.85
N VAL A 240 -7.33 -13.61 24.88
CA VAL A 240 -6.36 -14.28 24.01
C VAL A 240 -5.00 -13.65 24.30
N ASP A 241 -4.00 -14.48 24.52
CA ASP A 241 -2.60 -14.10 24.72
C ASP A 241 -1.71 -14.72 23.62
N PHE A 242 -0.40 -14.48 23.67
CA PHE A 242 0.55 -15.00 22.69
C PHE A 242 0.66 -16.53 22.67
N SER A 243 0.16 -17.23 23.70
CA SER A 243 0.15 -18.70 23.72
C SER A 243 -0.83 -19.32 22.73
N ALA A 244 -1.75 -18.52 22.17
CA ALA A 244 -2.63 -18.95 21.09
C ALA A 244 -1.87 -19.21 19.77
N GLY A 245 -0.71 -18.58 19.60
CA GLY A 245 0.10 -18.68 18.39
C GLY A 245 1.24 -19.69 18.51
N GLU A 246 1.61 -20.29 17.39
CA GLU A 246 2.81 -21.12 17.32
C GLU A 246 4.05 -20.31 17.70
N HIS A 247 4.87 -20.85 18.61
CA HIS A 247 6.10 -20.23 19.10
C HIS A 247 5.91 -18.78 19.60
N GLY A 248 4.76 -18.44 20.19
CA GLY A 248 4.50 -17.08 20.71
C GLY A 248 4.14 -16.05 19.64
N VAL A 249 3.92 -16.47 18.39
CA VAL A 249 3.59 -15.59 17.26
C VAL A 249 2.14 -15.79 16.85
N VAL A 250 1.30 -14.79 17.15
CA VAL A 250 -0.15 -14.80 16.85
C VAL A 250 -0.46 -14.11 15.53
N THR A 251 -1.30 -14.75 14.73
CA THR A 251 -1.83 -14.24 13.45
C THR A 251 -3.34 -14.16 13.49
N MET A 252 -3.96 -13.56 12.45
CA MET A 252 -5.42 -13.56 12.33
C MET A 252 -6.02 -14.96 12.41
N ALA A 253 -5.32 -16.00 11.92
CA ALA A 253 -5.78 -17.37 12.01
C ALA A 253 -5.86 -17.91 13.45
N ASP A 254 -5.13 -17.29 14.39
CA ASP A 254 -5.06 -17.71 15.79
C ASP A 254 -6.04 -16.90 16.65
N TYR A 255 -5.96 -15.56 16.61
CA TYR A 255 -6.72 -14.72 17.51
C TYR A 255 -8.16 -14.44 17.07
N LEU A 256 -8.49 -14.48 15.77
CA LEU A 256 -9.85 -14.28 15.29
C LEU A 256 -10.81 -15.40 15.74
N PRO A 257 -10.54 -16.69 15.49
CA PRO A 257 -11.42 -17.74 15.97
C PRO A 257 -11.47 -17.78 17.50
N ALA A 258 -10.34 -17.63 18.19
CA ALA A 258 -10.29 -17.61 19.64
C ALA A 258 -11.10 -16.45 20.27
N ALA A 259 -11.06 -15.26 19.68
CA ALA A 259 -11.88 -14.12 20.11
C ALA A 259 -13.37 -14.36 19.81
N THR A 260 -13.66 -14.91 18.64
CA THR A 260 -15.03 -15.21 18.18
C THR A 260 -15.73 -16.21 19.10
N GLU A 261 -15.10 -17.34 19.41
CA GLU A 261 -15.65 -18.37 20.31
C GLU A 261 -15.94 -17.82 21.71
N ARG A 262 -15.08 -16.92 22.17
CA ARG A 262 -15.23 -16.29 23.49
C ARG A 262 -16.27 -15.18 23.48
N GLY A 263 -16.67 -14.66 22.31
CA GLY A 263 -17.62 -13.56 22.17
C GLY A 263 -17.03 -12.17 22.34
N THR A 264 -15.71 -12.00 22.23
CA THR A 264 -15.07 -10.68 22.39
C THR A 264 -14.67 -10.09 21.05
N CYS A 265 -14.56 -8.76 20.96
CA CYS A 265 -14.15 -8.05 19.75
C CYS A 265 -12.72 -8.45 19.32
N PRO A 266 -12.54 -9.09 18.14
CA PRO A 266 -11.21 -9.49 17.68
C PRO A 266 -10.27 -8.31 17.43
N HIS A 267 -10.79 -7.15 17.06
CA HIS A 267 -10.00 -5.93 16.89
C HIS A 267 -9.45 -5.40 18.24
N ARG A 268 -10.25 -5.45 19.32
CA ARG A 268 -9.78 -5.11 20.68
C ARG A 268 -8.72 -6.09 21.17
N VAL A 269 -8.91 -7.37 20.93
CA VAL A 269 -7.91 -8.42 21.20
C VAL A 269 -6.59 -8.11 20.49
N MET A 270 -6.64 -7.83 19.19
CA MET A 270 -5.46 -7.46 18.42
C MET A 270 -4.78 -6.19 18.98
N SER A 271 -5.55 -5.18 19.37
CA SER A 271 -5.01 -3.90 19.90
C SER A 271 -4.29 -4.09 21.24
N VAL A 272 -4.82 -4.94 22.13
CA VAL A 272 -4.14 -5.26 23.40
C VAL A 272 -2.90 -6.11 23.18
N LEU A 273 -2.97 -7.12 22.30
CA LEU A 273 -1.80 -7.92 21.94
C LEU A 273 -0.71 -7.05 21.28
N LEU A 274 -1.10 -6.13 20.40
CA LEU A 274 -0.21 -5.18 19.75
C LEU A 274 0.63 -4.39 20.77
N SER A 275 -0.02 -3.87 21.81
CA SER A 275 0.65 -3.04 22.84
C SER A 275 1.64 -3.83 23.70
N ALA A 276 1.47 -5.15 23.77
CA ALA A 276 2.32 -6.07 24.54
C ALA A 276 3.31 -6.86 23.67
N ALA A 277 3.39 -6.58 22.37
CA ALA A 277 4.22 -7.34 21.44
C ALA A 277 5.66 -6.82 21.37
N ASP A 278 6.62 -7.74 21.37
CA ASP A 278 8.02 -7.45 21.08
C ASP A 278 8.23 -7.25 19.57
N VAL A 279 7.47 -7.97 18.73
CA VAL A 279 7.59 -7.93 17.27
C VAL A 279 6.22 -7.80 16.61
N ILE A 280 6.04 -6.73 15.84
CA ILE A 280 4.80 -6.38 15.18
C ILE A 280 4.99 -6.46 13.66
N VAL A 281 4.20 -7.29 12.99
CA VAL A 281 4.28 -7.51 11.54
C VAL A 281 3.05 -6.89 10.87
N GLY A 282 3.27 -5.81 10.14
CA GLY A 282 2.25 -5.01 9.45
C GLY A 282 2.60 -4.72 7.99
N ASN A 283 1.75 -3.93 7.33
CA ASN A 283 1.99 -3.46 5.98
C ASN A 283 2.38 -1.98 5.97
N TYR A 284 2.69 -1.44 4.78
CA TYR A 284 3.05 -0.03 4.63
C TYR A 284 1.97 0.94 5.12
N ASN A 285 0.68 0.57 5.06
CA ASN A 285 -0.38 1.46 5.55
C ASN A 285 -0.25 1.68 7.06
N HIS A 286 0.09 0.64 7.83
CA HIS A 286 0.23 0.80 9.29
C HIS A 286 1.35 1.78 9.68
N LEU A 287 2.36 1.98 8.83
CA LEU A 287 3.46 2.91 9.12
C LEU A 287 3.32 4.26 8.41
N PHE A 288 2.87 4.30 7.15
CA PHE A 288 2.93 5.50 6.31
C PHE A 288 1.57 6.12 5.97
N ASP A 289 0.45 5.41 6.13
CA ASP A 289 -0.88 5.96 5.86
C ASP A 289 -1.40 6.74 7.08
N PRO A 290 -1.68 8.05 6.96
CA PRO A 290 -2.19 8.86 8.08
C PRO A 290 -3.51 8.34 8.66
N ALA A 291 -4.33 7.64 7.89
CA ALA A 291 -5.60 7.08 8.38
C ALA A 291 -5.42 5.80 9.20
N SER A 292 -4.39 5.00 8.89
CA SER A 292 -4.13 3.70 9.55
C SER A 292 -3.05 3.77 10.62
N ARG A 293 -2.08 4.70 10.51
CA ARG A 293 -0.97 4.89 11.47
C ARG A 293 -1.42 5.10 12.93
N PRO A 294 -2.56 5.76 13.25
CA PRO A 294 -3.00 5.91 14.64
C PRO A 294 -3.15 4.59 15.40
N LEU A 295 -3.43 3.46 14.71
CA LEU A 295 -3.47 2.14 15.32
C LEU A 295 -2.15 1.77 16.02
N LEU A 296 -1.02 2.25 15.48
CA LEU A 296 0.31 1.99 16.00
C LEU A 296 0.87 3.16 16.84
N SER A 297 0.09 4.20 17.13
CA SER A 297 0.59 5.41 17.79
C SER A 297 1.23 5.15 19.16
N GLU A 298 0.72 4.17 19.93
CA GLU A 298 1.28 3.78 21.23
C GLU A 298 2.60 3.01 21.14
N VAL A 299 2.92 2.46 19.96
CA VAL A 299 4.10 1.60 19.75
C VAL A 299 5.12 2.22 18.80
N LEU A 300 4.82 3.32 18.11
CA LEU A 300 5.76 4.00 17.21
C LEU A 300 6.40 5.17 17.94
N ASP A 301 7.62 4.95 18.42
CA ASP A 301 8.40 5.93 19.14
C ASP A 301 9.91 5.73 18.94
N GLU A 302 10.70 6.53 19.64
CA GLU A 302 12.15 6.50 19.70
C GLU A 302 12.75 5.19 20.24
N GLN A 303 11.95 4.29 20.82
CA GLN A 303 12.35 2.96 21.30
C GLN A 303 11.89 1.85 20.35
N THR A 304 11.41 2.21 19.16
CA THR A 304 11.00 1.25 18.12
C THR A 304 12.04 1.11 17.03
N PHE A 305 12.47 -0.12 16.78
CA PHE A 305 13.32 -0.49 15.65
C PHE A 305 12.46 -0.91 14.46
N VAL A 306 12.63 -0.28 13.29
CA VAL A 306 11.82 -0.58 12.11
C VAL A 306 12.55 -1.45 11.10
N ILE A 307 11.85 -2.43 10.53
CA ILE A 307 12.30 -3.21 9.37
C ILE A 307 11.35 -2.93 8.21
N VAL A 308 11.85 -2.28 7.16
CA VAL A 308 11.10 -2.02 5.92
C VAL A 308 11.60 -2.98 4.85
N ASP A 309 10.77 -3.96 4.51
CA ASP A 309 11.05 -4.90 3.43
C ASP A 309 10.45 -4.45 2.10
N GLU A 310 11.09 -4.87 1.01
CA GLU A 310 10.80 -4.40 -0.35
C GLU A 310 10.77 -2.86 -0.49
N ALA A 311 11.75 -2.21 0.15
CA ALA A 311 11.87 -0.76 0.14
C ALA A 311 12.11 -0.14 -1.25
N HIS A 312 12.33 -0.94 -2.29
CA HIS A 312 12.52 -0.47 -3.67
C HIS A 312 11.31 0.27 -4.26
N ARG A 313 10.08 0.04 -3.74
CA ARG A 313 8.86 0.81 -4.10
C ARG A 313 8.44 1.82 -3.03
N LEU A 314 9.27 2.08 -2.03
CA LEU A 314 8.88 2.89 -0.88
C LEU A 314 8.31 4.25 -1.30
N GLU A 315 9.02 4.99 -2.15
CA GLU A 315 8.56 6.30 -2.64
C GLU A 315 7.23 6.21 -3.39
N GLU A 316 7.10 5.26 -4.32
CA GLU A 316 5.89 5.12 -5.15
C GLU A 316 4.67 4.76 -4.29
N ARG A 317 4.81 3.79 -3.38
CA ARG A 317 3.72 3.36 -2.50
C ARG A 317 3.31 4.45 -1.51
N VAL A 318 4.28 5.13 -0.89
CA VAL A 318 3.98 6.19 0.08
C VAL A 318 3.42 7.43 -0.61
N ARG A 319 3.88 7.74 -1.84
CA ARG A 319 3.25 8.77 -2.69
C ARG A 319 1.76 8.52 -2.88
N ASP A 320 1.38 7.29 -3.20
CA ASP A 320 -0.03 6.94 -3.42
C ASP A 320 -0.84 7.07 -2.10
N LEU A 321 -0.27 6.65 -0.97
CA LEU A 321 -0.90 6.76 0.36
C LEU A 321 -1.10 8.22 0.82
N LEU A 322 -0.22 9.13 0.41
CA LEU A 322 -0.26 10.55 0.80
C LEU A 322 -0.95 11.45 -0.22
N SER A 323 -1.38 10.90 -1.36
CA SER A 323 -2.12 11.65 -2.37
C SER A 323 -3.59 11.72 -1.99
N ASP A 324 -4.17 12.91 -2.06
CA ASP A 324 -5.58 13.12 -1.67
C ASP A 324 -6.47 13.07 -2.91
N ARG A 325 -7.63 12.41 -2.79
CA ARG A 325 -8.65 12.39 -3.84
C ARG A 325 -10.04 12.69 -3.29
N ILE A 326 -10.73 13.66 -3.89
CA ILE A 326 -12.12 13.97 -3.60
C ILE A 326 -12.96 13.65 -4.85
N GLY A 327 -13.69 12.54 -4.82
CA GLY A 327 -14.59 12.15 -5.90
C GLY A 327 -15.76 13.13 -6.04
N ARG A 328 -16.23 13.36 -7.28
CA ARG A 328 -17.38 14.22 -7.56
C ARG A 328 -18.63 13.79 -6.79
N GLN A 329 -18.88 12.48 -6.67
CA GLN A 329 -20.04 11.97 -5.93
C GLN A 329 -19.94 12.26 -4.43
N THR A 330 -18.73 12.26 -3.87
CA THR A 330 -18.46 12.65 -2.48
C THR A 330 -18.73 14.13 -2.26
N LEU A 331 -18.34 15.01 -3.21
CA LEU A 331 -18.71 16.43 -3.18
C LEU A 331 -20.23 16.64 -3.23
N VAL A 332 -20.95 15.88 -4.06
CA VAL A 332 -22.43 15.90 -4.11
C VAL A 332 -23.02 15.53 -2.75
N GLN A 333 -22.47 14.51 -2.08
CA GLN A 333 -22.93 14.09 -0.76
C GLN A 333 -22.67 15.16 0.30
N ALA A 334 -21.45 15.70 0.39
CA ALA A 334 -21.14 16.80 1.32
C ALA A 334 -22.07 18.02 1.14
N ARG A 335 -22.34 18.43 -0.10
CA ARG A 335 -23.33 19.48 -0.40
C ARG A 335 -24.73 19.12 0.11
N ASN A 336 -25.16 17.88 -0.11
CA ASN A 336 -26.48 17.41 0.31
C ASN A 336 -26.60 17.32 1.83
N ASP A 337 -25.52 16.97 2.54
CA ASP A 337 -25.45 16.94 4.00
C ASP A 337 -25.72 18.36 4.56
N CYS A 338 -25.00 19.38 4.04
CA CYS A 338 -25.26 20.77 4.40
C CYS A 338 -26.69 21.22 4.05
N ASN A 339 -27.20 20.82 2.86
CA ASN A 339 -28.54 21.19 2.41
C ASN A 339 -29.65 20.58 3.29
N THR A 340 -29.45 19.34 3.76
CA THR A 340 -30.40 18.65 4.67
C THR A 340 -30.57 19.45 5.96
N LEU A 341 -29.46 19.89 6.55
CA LEU A 341 -29.46 20.74 7.74
C LEU A 341 -30.17 22.08 7.49
N ILE A 342 -29.88 22.74 6.36
CA ILE A 342 -30.51 24.04 6.03
C ILE A 342 -32.01 23.90 5.83
N GLN A 343 -32.45 22.88 5.09
CA GLN A 343 -33.88 22.60 4.91
C GLN A 343 -34.56 22.32 6.25
N ARG A 344 -33.92 21.55 7.13
CA ARG A 344 -34.42 21.29 8.49
C ARG A 344 -34.58 22.57 9.29
N ALA A 345 -33.58 23.45 9.28
CA ALA A 345 -33.62 24.74 9.96
C ALA A 345 -34.70 25.70 9.40
N GLN A 346 -35.13 25.50 8.15
CA GLN A 346 -36.20 26.30 7.52
C GLN A 346 -37.61 25.77 7.82
N GLN A 347 -37.77 24.51 8.25
CA GLN A 347 -39.08 23.89 8.48
C GLN A 347 -39.86 24.52 9.63
N SER A 348 -39.20 24.93 10.73
CA SER A 348 -39.87 25.55 11.88
C SER A 348 -38.88 26.39 12.71
N ALA A 349 -39.40 27.31 13.53
CA ALA A 349 -38.58 28.09 14.47
C ALA A 349 -37.94 27.21 15.55
N ASP A 350 -38.58 26.09 15.91
CA ASP A 350 -38.06 25.12 16.87
C ASP A 350 -36.90 24.33 16.30
N HIS A 351 -37.03 23.80 15.07
CA HIS A 351 -35.91 23.12 14.39
C HIS A 351 -34.73 24.07 14.18
N LYS A 352 -35.00 25.35 13.84
CA LYS A 352 -33.95 26.36 13.73
C LYS A 352 -33.20 26.61 15.03
N ARG A 353 -33.89 26.52 16.19
CA ARG A 353 -33.24 26.61 17.50
C ARG A 353 -32.38 25.38 17.78
N GLN A 354 -32.94 24.18 17.59
CA GLN A 354 -32.22 22.91 17.80
C GLN A 354 -30.94 22.84 16.96
N VAL A 355 -31.03 23.12 15.65
CA VAL A 355 -29.86 23.13 14.77
C VAL A 355 -28.79 24.12 15.25
N ARG A 356 -29.19 25.33 15.65
CA ARG A 356 -28.23 26.33 16.15
C ARG A 356 -27.58 25.94 17.47
N GLU A 357 -28.30 25.27 18.33
CA GLU A 357 -27.80 24.79 19.62
C GLU A 357 -26.66 23.79 19.39
N VAL A 358 -26.87 22.80 18.54
CA VAL A 358 -25.83 21.81 18.20
C VAL A 358 -24.64 22.45 17.48
N LEU A 359 -24.89 23.30 16.47
CA LEU A 359 -23.81 23.99 15.76
C LEU A 359 -22.97 24.89 16.69
N SER A 360 -23.58 25.48 17.72
CA SER A 360 -22.87 26.35 18.67
C SER A 360 -21.86 25.61 19.54
N ALA A 361 -22.03 24.30 19.73
CA ALA A 361 -21.05 23.47 20.45
C ALA A 361 -19.68 23.44 19.76
N ARG A 362 -19.65 23.57 18.43
CA ARG A 362 -18.42 23.68 17.62
C ARG A 362 -18.12 25.11 17.17
N GLU A 363 -18.76 26.12 17.75
CA GLU A 363 -18.61 27.53 17.36
C GLU A 363 -18.94 27.81 15.88
N VAL A 364 -19.75 26.97 15.24
CA VAL A 364 -20.12 27.11 13.83
C VAL A 364 -21.44 27.86 13.72
N PRO A 365 -21.52 28.98 12.98
CA PRO A 365 -22.79 29.65 12.76
C PRO A 365 -23.51 29.05 11.53
N LEU A 366 -24.85 29.12 11.50
CA LEU A 366 -25.67 28.49 10.44
C LEU A 366 -25.35 29.05 9.03
N ASP A 367 -24.90 30.29 8.92
CA ASP A 367 -24.45 30.91 7.67
C ASP A 367 -23.15 30.31 7.14
N ALA A 368 -22.26 29.81 8.00
CA ALA A 368 -21.07 29.07 7.56
C ALA A 368 -21.47 27.74 6.88
N VAL A 369 -22.53 27.08 7.35
CA VAL A 369 -23.08 25.87 6.70
C VAL A 369 -23.65 26.19 5.32
N ASP A 370 -24.35 27.33 5.17
CA ASP A 370 -24.85 27.77 3.85
C ASP A 370 -23.74 28.22 2.91
N GLN A 371 -22.68 28.83 3.44
CA GLN A 371 -21.46 29.14 2.69
C GLN A 371 -20.77 27.86 2.19
N ALA A 372 -20.61 26.84 3.04
CA ALA A 372 -20.05 25.55 2.65
C ALA A 372 -20.91 24.84 1.59
N ARG A 373 -22.24 24.81 1.77
CA ARG A 373 -23.18 24.28 0.75
C ARG A 373 -23.00 24.98 -0.60
N THR A 374 -22.93 26.31 -0.59
CA THR A 374 -22.81 27.12 -1.81
C THR A 374 -21.45 26.91 -2.47
N PHE A 375 -20.37 26.85 -1.68
CA PHE A 375 -19.04 26.51 -2.15
C PHE A 375 -19.01 25.15 -2.85
N TYR A 376 -19.56 24.09 -2.25
CA TYR A 376 -19.59 22.76 -2.87
C TYR A 376 -20.42 22.73 -4.16
N ASP A 377 -21.53 23.47 -4.22
CA ASP A 377 -22.36 23.54 -5.44
C ASP A 377 -21.63 24.29 -6.57
N ASP A 378 -20.99 25.42 -6.26
CA ASP A 378 -20.16 26.17 -7.20
C ASP A 378 -18.95 25.34 -7.70
N LEU A 379 -18.32 24.58 -6.79
CA LEU A 379 -17.19 23.71 -7.10
C LEU A 379 -17.59 22.57 -8.03
N LEU A 380 -18.76 21.95 -7.80
CA LEU A 380 -19.30 20.92 -8.68
C LEU A 380 -19.57 21.45 -10.09
N GLY A 381 -20.15 22.65 -10.19
CA GLY A 381 -20.37 23.31 -11.48
C GLY A 381 -19.06 23.60 -12.21
N TRP A 382 -18.07 24.15 -11.50
CA TRP A 382 -16.75 24.41 -12.07
C TRP A 382 -16.05 23.12 -12.54
N LEU A 383 -16.13 22.04 -11.75
CA LEU A 383 -15.54 20.75 -12.10
C LEU A 383 -16.16 20.18 -13.38
N ASP A 384 -17.49 20.14 -13.44
CA ASP A 384 -18.22 19.65 -14.62
C ASP A 384 -17.88 20.49 -15.87
N ASP A 385 -17.90 21.82 -15.76
CA ASP A 385 -17.56 22.74 -16.86
C ASP A 385 -16.13 22.53 -17.36
N ARG A 386 -15.17 22.32 -16.44
CA ARG A 386 -13.75 22.14 -16.79
C ARG A 386 -13.49 20.81 -17.48
N VAL A 387 -14.15 19.74 -17.04
CA VAL A 387 -14.08 18.41 -17.66
C VAL A 387 -14.68 18.46 -19.06
N GLU A 388 -15.88 19.02 -19.21
CA GLU A 388 -16.51 19.15 -20.52
C GLU A 388 -15.67 19.99 -21.49
N SER A 389 -15.10 21.09 -21.02
CA SER A 389 -14.22 21.94 -21.83
C SER A 389 -12.97 21.20 -22.31
N PHE A 390 -12.41 20.31 -21.48
CA PHE A 390 -11.28 19.46 -21.86
C PHE A 390 -11.71 18.45 -22.93
N LEU A 391 -12.80 17.72 -22.70
CA LEU A 391 -13.28 16.72 -23.66
C LEU A 391 -13.66 17.34 -25.01
N ASP A 392 -14.21 18.56 -25.00
CA ASP A 392 -14.52 19.32 -26.22
C ASP A 392 -13.28 19.72 -27.02
N ALA A 393 -12.18 19.99 -26.34
CA ALA A 393 -10.92 20.35 -26.98
C ALA A 393 -10.21 19.13 -27.57
N GLU A 394 -10.25 18.00 -26.88
CA GLU A 394 -9.45 16.81 -27.21
C GLU A 394 -10.21 15.77 -28.07
N TYR A 395 -11.54 15.67 -27.96
CA TYR A 395 -12.32 14.59 -28.57
C TYR A 395 -13.52 15.12 -29.38
N GLU A 396 -13.29 15.45 -30.64
CA GLU A 396 -14.35 15.98 -31.52
C GLU A 396 -15.53 14.99 -31.64
N GLY A 397 -16.75 15.46 -31.36
CA GLY A 397 -17.97 14.67 -31.55
C GLY A 397 -18.37 13.76 -30.38
N TRP A 398 -17.63 13.76 -29.26
CA TRP A 398 -17.90 12.88 -28.12
C TRP A 398 -19.31 12.98 -27.53
N ARG A 399 -19.90 14.17 -27.55
CA ARG A 399 -21.28 14.38 -27.08
C ARG A 399 -22.34 13.64 -27.91
N ALA A 400 -22.04 13.33 -29.17
CA ALA A 400 -22.94 12.57 -30.03
C ALA A 400 -22.66 11.06 -29.96
N ASP A 401 -21.41 10.68 -29.69
CA ASP A 401 -20.96 9.29 -29.64
C ASP A 401 -19.86 9.12 -28.58
N LEU A 402 -20.25 8.56 -27.42
CA LEU A 402 -19.33 8.29 -26.32
C LEU A 402 -18.25 7.25 -26.66
N SER A 403 -18.43 6.45 -27.72
CA SER A 403 -17.39 5.49 -28.15
C SER A 403 -16.15 6.14 -28.74
N THR A 404 -16.21 7.46 -29.01
CA THR A 404 -15.04 8.26 -29.38
C THR A 404 -14.14 8.60 -28.19
N LEU A 405 -14.67 8.49 -26.97
CA LEU A 405 -13.90 8.69 -25.75
C LEU A 405 -13.00 7.48 -25.47
N PRO A 406 -11.80 7.68 -24.91
CA PRO A 406 -10.91 6.57 -24.62
C PRO A 406 -11.38 5.61 -23.52
N GLU A 407 -11.16 4.32 -23.68
CA GLU A 407 -11.52 3.31 -22.66
C GLU A 407 -10.42 3.17 -21.57
N HIS A 408 -9.89 4.29 -21.08
CA HIS A 408 -8.87 4.34 -20.02
C HIS A 408 -8.92 5.65 -19.24
N ASP A 409 -8.29 5.66 -18.07
CA ASP A 409 -8.24 6.82 -17.18
C ASP A 409 -7.47 7.99 -17.79
N MET A 410 -7.90 9.21 -17.50
CA MET A 410 -7.28 10.44 -17.99
C MET A 410 -6.94 11.41 -16.85
N GLU A 411 -5.87 12.18 -17.06
CA GLU A 411 -5.35 13.17 -16.12
C GLU A 411 -5.49 14.56 -16.74
N ILE A 412 -6.22 15.47 -16.10
CA ILE A 412 -6.35 16.88 -16.52
C ILE A 412 -5.59 17.75 -15.51
N PRO A 413 -4.35 18.17 -15.79
CA PRO A 413 -3.61 18.99 -14.86
C PRO A 413 -4.22 20.39 -14.78
N LEU A 414 -4.23 20.96 -13.56
CA LEU A 414 -4.78 22.30 -13.30
C LEU A 414 -3.73 23.41 -13.37
N ARG A 415 -2.53 23.08 -13.84
CA ARG A 415 -1.42 23.99 -14.18
C ARG A 415 -0.50 23.28 -15.18
N ASP A 416 0.47 23.98 -15.76
CA ASP A 416 1.55 23.29 -16.48
C ASP A 416 2.37 22.45 -15.46
N PRO A 417 2.45 21.11 -15.61
CA PRO A 417 3.20 20.25 -14.70
C PRO A 417 4.68 20.62 -14.56
N ASP A 418 5.28 21.24 -15.58
CA ASP A 418 6.70 21.62 -15.59
C ASP A 418 6.99 22.95 -14.86
N THR A 419 5.95 23.62 -14.32
CA THR A 419 6.09 24.94 -13.67
C THR A 419 5.47 24.95 -12.29
N VAL A 420 6.08 25.68 -11.34
CA VAL A 420 5.53 25.88 -10.00
C VAL A 420 4.67 27.15 -10.00
N GLU A 421 3.46 27.00 -10.50
CA GLU A 421 2.44 28.04 -10.55
C GLU A 421 1.23 27.64 -9.71
N ARG A 422 0.38 28.62 -9.42
CA ARG A 422 -0.89 28.35 -8.75
C ARG A 422 -1.82 27.62 -9.71
N ASP A 423 -2.64 26.71 -9.18
CA ASP A 423 -3.58 25.95 -9.98
C ASP A 423 -4.87 26.74 -10.31
N GLU A 424 -5.46 26.39 -11.45
CA GLU A 424 -6.69 26.99 -11.98
C GLU A 424 -7.86 26.97 -10.98
N LEU A 425 -8.00 25.91 -10.18
CA LEU A 425 -9.10 25.80 -9.21
C LEU A 425 -8.90 26.79 -8.07
N THR A 426 -7.71 26.86 -7.51
CA THR A 426 -7.42 27.81 -6.42
C THR A 426 -7.55 29.26 -6.90
N GLU A 427 -7.11 29.58 -8.11
CA GLU A 427 -7.32 30.92 -8.71
C GLU A 427 -8.80 31.23 -8.98
N TRP A 428 -9.57 30.25 -9.40
CA TRP A 428 -11.03 30.38 -9.54
C TRP A 428 -11.68 30.65 -8.18
N ALA A 429 -11.30 29.90 -7.15
CA ALA A 429 -11.87 29.99 -5.81
C ALA A 429 -11.66 31.39 -5.23
N GLU A 430 -10.45 31.94 -5.31
CA GLU A 430 -10.17 33.30 -4.85
C GLU A 430 -10.97 34.36 -5.61
N ARG A 431 -11.08 34.24 -6.94
CA ARG A 431 -11.88 35.18 -7.75
C ARG A 431 -13.36 35.15 -7.37
N ARG A 432 -13.86 34.01 -6.89
CA ARG A 432 -15.22 33.84 -6.35
C ARG A 432 -15.37 34.27 -4.89
N GLY A 433 -14.27 34.64 -4.22
CA GLY A 433 -14.28 35.03 -2.81
C GLY A 433 -14.19 33.85 -1.83
N TYR A 434 -13.89 32.64 -2.33
CA TYR A 434 -13.57 31.47 -1.51
C TYR A 434 -12.08 31.49 -1.17
N ASP A 435 -11.71 32.38 -0.24
CA ASP A 435 -10.35 32.49 0.27
C ASP A 435 -10.01 31.36 1.26
N GLY A 436 -8.75 31.31 1.69
CA GLY A 436 -8.27 30.26 2.58
C GLY A 436 -8.96 30.17 3.93
N THR A 437 -9.75 31.17 4.34
CA THR A 437 -10.60 31.07 5.53
C THR A 437 -11.71 30.07 5.28
N VAL A 438 -12.36 30.17 4.12
CA VAL A 438 -13.43 29.23 3.73
C VAL A 438 -12.90 27.82 3.73
N TRP A 439 -11.83 27.55 2.97
CA TRP A 439 -11.25 26.22 2.83
C TRP A 439 -10.86 25.57 4.16
N ARG A 440 -10.20 26.31 5.06
CA ARG A 440 -9.77 25.80 6.38
C ARG A 440 -10.92 25.53 7.33
N THR A 441 -12.02 26.27 7.22
CA THR A 441 -13.19 26.09 8.09
C THR A 441 -14.09 24.94 7.65
N LEU A 442 -13.95 24.41 6.43
CA LEU A 442 -14.82 23.35 5.91
C LEU A 442 -14.78 22.07 6.76
N SER A 443 -13.64 21.71 7.34
CA SER A 443 -13.53 20.53 8.22
C SER A 443 -14.36 20.71 9.50
N GLN A 444 -14.24 21.87 10.16
CA GLN A 444 -14.99 22.23 11.36
C GLN A 444 -16.49 22.33 11.07
N VAL A 445 -16.87 23.00 9.96
CA VAL A 445 -18.26 23.10 9.50
C VAL A 445 -18.82 21.72 9.18
N GLY A 446 -18.04 20.89 8.48
CA GLY A 446 -18.40 19.52 8.16
C GLY A 446 -18.72 18.73 9.42
N ALA A 447 -17.80 18.68 10.37
CA ALA A 447 -18.02 17.96 11.63
C ALA A 447 -19.24 18.49 12.42
N ALA A 448 -19.52 19.79 12.39
CA ALA A 448 -20.73 20.35 13.00
C ALA A 448 -22.02 19.94 12.26
N VAL A 449 -21.96 19.79 10.93
CA VAL A 449 -23.07 19.26 10.12
C VAL A 449 -23.33 17.80 10.46
N GLU A 450 -22.26 17.00 10.62
CA GLU A 450 -22.35 15.57 11.00
C GLU A 450 -23.00 15.41 12.38
N ASP A 451 -22.53 16.13 13.40
CA ASP A 451 -23.12 16.11 14.74
C ASP A 451 -24.64 16.41 14.72
N VAL A 452 -25.07 17.39 13.90
CA VAL A 452 -26.49 17.75 13.78
C VAL A 452 -27.29 16.64 13.10
N ILE A 453 -26.74 16.03 12.05
CA ILE A 453 -27.38 14.93 11.33
C ILE A 453 -27.57 13.73 12.27
N ASP A 454 -26.53 13.41 13.05
CA ASP A 454 -26.52 12.29 13.99
C ASP A 454 -27.49 12.51 15.15
N GLN A 455 -27.42 13.67 15.81
CA GLN A 455 -28.31 13.98 16.95
C GLN A 455 -29.78 14.06 16.57
N LEU A 456 -30.09 14.39 15.31
CA LEU A 456 -31.46 14.48 14.83
C LEU A 456 -31.96 13.18 14.17
N GLY A 457 -31.13 12.12 14.12
CA GLY A 457 -31.47 10.84 13.50
C GLY A 457 -31.83 10.98 12.01
N LEU A 458 -31.27 11.97 11.33
CA LEU A 458 -31.57 12.28 9.93
C LEU A 458 -30.73 11.35 9.04
N THR A 459 -31.16 10.12 8.82
CA THR A 459 -30.39 9.06 8.13
C THR A 459 -29.68 9.49 6.82
N ARG A 460 -28.34 9.44 6.83
CA ARG A 460 -27.35 8.97 5.83
C ARG A 460 -25.97 9.10 6.51
N GLN A 461 -24.99 8.26 6.20
CA GLN A 461 -23.60 8.51 6.62
C GLN A 461 -23.12 9.83 5.99
N PRO A 462 -22.88 10.89 6.77
CA PRO A 462 -22.40 12.13 6.19
C PRO A 462 -20.92 11.99 5.81
N VAL A 463 -20.46 12.82 4.88
CA VAL A 463 -19.05 12.84 4.43
C VAL A 463 -18.44 14.23 4.49
N CYS A 464 -19.19 15.20 5.01
CA CYS A 464 -18.86 16.61 4.92
C CYS A 464 -17.60 16.96 5.72
N ALA A 465 -17.34 16.29 6.85
CA ALA A 465 -16.12 16.50 7.63
C ALA A 465 -14.89 16.00 6.86
N ALA A 466 -14.94 14.77 6.35
CA ALA A 466 -13.84 14.19 5.57
C ALA A 466 -13.54 15.01 4.30
N VAL A 467 -14.59 15.43 3.56
CA VAL A 467 -14.43 16.33 2.41
C VAL A 467 -13.81 17.67 2.83
N GLY A 468 -14.22 18.22 3.97
CA GLY A 468 -13.67 19.46 4.50
C GLY A 468 -12.19 19.36 4.85
N VAL A 469 -11.73 18.23 5.40
CA VAL A 469 -10.30 17.97 5.66
C VAL A 469 -9.50 17.94 4.36
N LEU A 470 -9.95 17.17 3.37
CA LEU A 470 -9.26 17.08 2.07
C LEU A 470 -9.27 18.41 1.31
N ALA A 471 -10.34 19.19 1.42
CA ALA A 471 -10.40 20.54 0.88
C ALA A 471 -9.40 21.47 1.60
N GLY A 472 -9.28 21.37 2.92
CA GLY A 472 -8.24 22.06 3.70
C GLY A 472 -6.83 21.73 3.18
N HIS A 473 -6.52 20.45 3.00
CA HIS A 473 -5.24 20.01 2.42
C HIS A 473 -5.02 20.56 1.01
N TRP A 474 -6.06 20.59 0.16
CA TRP A 474 -5.98 21.20 -1.17
C TRP A 474 -5.53 22.65 -1.10
N TRP A 475 -5.94 23.41 -0.08
CA TRP A 475 -5.52 24.80 0.08
C TRP A 475 -4.12 24.95 0.69
N GLU A 476 -3.77 24.10 1.65
CA GLU A 476 -2.56 24.25 2.47
C GLU A 476 -1.29 23.66 1.85
N ARG A 477 -1.42 22.58 1.06
CA ARG A 477 -0.28 21.95 0.39
C ARG A 477 0.32 22.87 -0.66
N ASP A 478 1.63 22.85 -0.81
CA ASP A 478 2.31 23.69 -1.81
C ASP A 478 2.11 23.17 -3.25
N HIS A 479 2.55 23.96 -4.24
CA HIS A 479 2.45 23.59 -5.67
C HIS A 479 3.76 23.03 -6.22
N ALA A 480 4.84 23.00 -5.45
CA ALA A 480 6.15 22.49 -5.88
C ALA A 480 6.25 20.97 -5.71
N THR A 481 5.79 20.47 -4.56
CA THR A 481 5.81 19.05 -4.19
C THR A 481 4.50 18.33 -4.47
N PHE A 482 3.41 19.06 -4.75
CA PHE A 482 2.13 18.49 -5.16
C PHE A 482 1.68 19.00 -6.53
N LEU A 483 1.13 18.09 -7.33
CA LEU A 483 0.42 18.38 -8.56
C LEU A 483 -1.09 18.29 -8.31
N ARG A 484 -1.82 19.34 -8.66
CA ARG A 484 -3.28 19.37 -8.61
C ARG A 484 -3.84 19.07 -9.99
N GLU A 485 -4.77 18.14 -10.05
CA GLU A 485 -5.39 17.67 -11.30
C GLU A 485 -6.85 17.24 -11.09
N ILE A 486 -7.57 17.10 -12.20
CA ILE A 486 -8.82 16.33 -12.25
C ILE A 486 -8.48 14.95 -12.82
N GLU A 487 -8.80 13.92 -12.07
CA GLU A 487 -8.72 12.53 -12.53
C GLU A 487 -10.07 12.12 -13.11
N LEU A 488 -10.06 11.57 -14.32
CA LEU A 488 -11.21 10.95 -14.97
C LEU A 488 -11.00 9.44 -15.03
N GLU A 489 -11.62 8.73 -14.10
CA GLU A 489 -11.56 7.27 -14.01
C GLU A 489 -12.59 6.67 -14.97
N HIS A 490 -12.15 5.81 -15.90
CA HIS A 490 -13.04 5.18 -16.86
C HIS A 490 -13.95 4.17 -16.16
N SER A 491 -15.23 4.50 -16.08
CA SER A 491 -16.24 3.77 -15.33
C SER A 491 -17.57 3.85 -16.09
N PRO A 492 -17.77 3.00 -17.11
CA PRO A 492 -18.95 3.06 -17.96
C PRO A 492 -20.21 2.68 -17.15
N ASP A 493 -21.17 3.60 -17.03
CA ASP A 493 -22.45 3.35 -16.37
C ASP A 493 -23.50 2.98 -17.42
N GLU A 494 -23.83 1.69 -17.49
CA GLU A 494 -24.82 1.17 -18.44
C GLU A 494 -26.19 1.84 -18.31
N ARG A 495 -26.54 2.35 -17.11
CA ARG A 495 -27.83 3.01 -16.85
C ARG A 495 -27.94 4.38 -17.53
N ARG A 496 -26.80 5.01 -17.85
CA ARG A 496 -26.71 6.32 -18.49
C ARG A 496 -26.36 6.25 -19.98
N ARG A 497 -26.35 5.04 -20.57
CA ARG A 497 -26.06 4.85 -22.00
C ARG A 497 -27.04 5.66 -22.87
N GLY A 498 -26.51 6.64 -23.60
CA GLY A 498 -27.25 7.51 -24.50
C GLY A 498 -27.47 8.94 -23.99
N GLU A 499 -27.04 9.26 -22.76
CA GLU A 499 -26.94 10.65 -22.29
C GLU A 499 -25.69 11.30 -22.90
N ALA A 500 -25.81 12.55 -23.38
CA ALA A 500 -24.69 13.36 -23.85
C ALA A 500 -23.92 13.96 -22.65
N ASP A 501 -23.49 13.09 -21.74
CA ASP A 501 -22.89 13.42 -20.44
C ASP A 501 -21.65 12.53 -20.24
N TYR A 502 -20.51 13.16 -19.93
CA TYR A 502 -19.25 12.45 -19.71
C TYR A 502 -19.37 11.44 -18.56
N ARG A 503 -20.30 11.68 -17.61
CA ARG A 503 -20.56 10.83 -16.44
C ARG A 503 -21.21 9.49 -16.78
N ALA A 504 -21.50 9.23 -18.05
CA ALA A 504 -21.86 7.91 -18.55
C ALA A 504 -20.62 7.04 -18.86
N ALA A 505 -19.46 7.66 -19.07
CA ALA A 505 -18.20 6.98 -19.38
C ALA A 505 -17.15 7.10 -18.25
N TYR A 506 -17.19 8.17 -17.45
CA TYR A 506 -16.17 8.46 -16.44
C TYR A 506 -16.74 8.87 -15.09
N THR A 507 -15.96 8.61 -14.04
CA THR A 507 -16.10 9.26 -12.73
C THR A 507 -15.00 10.30 -12.56
N ALA A 508 -15.37 11.56 -12.32
CA ALA A 508 -14.42 12.63 -12.05
C ALA A 508 -14.05 12.73 -10.57
N GLY A 509 -12.81 13.10 -10.27
CA GLY A 509 -12.34 13.44 -8.93
C GLY A 509 -11.26 14.52 -8.95
N LEU A 510 -11.24 15.36 -7.92
CA LEU A 510 -10.15 16.30 -7.67
C LEU A 510 -9.02 15.54 -6.98
N CYS A 511 -7.81 15.59 -7.54
CA CYS A 511 -6.64 14.90 -7.01
C CYS A 511 -5.52 15.89 -6.67
N CYS A 512 -4.97 15.78 -5.46
CA CYS A 512 -3.75 16.45 -5.03
C CYS A 512 -2.64 15.40 -4.91
N TYR A 513 -1.97 15.14 -6.04
CA TYR A 513 -0.98 14.10 -6.22
C TYR A 513 0.37 14.50 -5.60
N ASN A 514 0.92 13.66 -4.71
CA ASN A 514 2.19 13.91 -4.04
C ASN A 514 3.38 13.60 -4.95
N CYS A 515 4.02 14.61 -5.52
CA CYS A 515 5.18 14.41 -6.39
C CYS A 515 6.46 14.06 -5.61
N MET A 516 6.58 14.44 -4.34
CA MET A 516 7.79 14.27 -3.51
C MET A 516 7.45 13.79 -2.09
N PRO A 517 7.37 12.47 -1.84
CA PRO A 517 7.05 11.95 -0.51
C PRO A 517 8.24 11.96 0.47
N ALA A 518 9.44 12.36 0.03
CA ALA A 518 10.69 12.27 0.80
C ALA A 518 10.60 12.92 2.18
N THR A 519 9.97 14.10 2.30
CA THR A 519 9.79 14.79 3.58
C THR A 519 8.89 14.01 4.54
N ALA A 520 7.81 13.42 4.03
CA ALA A 520 6.91 12.62 4.86
C ALA A 520 7.56 11.31 5.31
N LEU A 521 8.32 10.65 4.43
CA LEU A 521 9.14 9.49 4.78
C LEU A 521 10.14 9.83 5.88
N ARG A 522 10.89 10.92 5.70
CA ARG A 522 11.83 11.43 6.69
C ARG A 522 11.15 11.63 8.04
N ASN A 523 10.03 12.35 8.10
CA ASN A 523 9.33 12.61 9.36
C ASN A 523 8.92 11.31 10.06
N VAL A 524 8.41 10.34 9.29
CA VAL A 524 8.06 9.02 9.82
C VAL A 524 9.28 8.28 10.38
N PHE A 525 10.44 8.36 9.74
CA PHE A 525 11.67 7.74 10.24
C PHE A 525 12.27 8.50 11.42
N ASP A 526 12.10 9.81 11.47
CA ASP A 526 12.58 10.68 12.56
C ASP A 526 11.89 10.34 13.88
N ASP A 527 10.58 10.01 13.83
CA ASP A 527 9.80 9.55 15.00
C ASP A 527 10.31 8.20 15.59
N LEU A 528 11.16 7.45 14.88
CA LEU A 528 11.57 6.08 15.23
C LEU A 528 13.02 6.01 15.72
N GLY A 529 13.37 5.01 16.53
CA GLY A 529 14.71 4.88 17.11
C GLY A 529 15.82 4.51 16.10
N GLY A 530 15.50 3.76 15.05
CA GLY A 530 16.43 3.31 14.01
C GLY A 530 15.83 2.20 13.16
N GLY A 531 16.55 1.68 12.17
CA GLY A 531 16.00 0.59 11.37
C GLY A 531 16.83 0.05 10.22
N VAL A 532 16.26 -0.95 9.55
CA VAL A 532 16.78 -1.56 8.33
C VAL A 532 15.77 -1.37 7.21
N LEU A 533 16.22 -0.82 6.09
CA LEU A 533 15.47 -0.78 4.84
C LEU A 533 16.13 -1.74 3.87
N MET A 534 15.41 -2.74 3.40
CA MET A 534 15.99 -3.80 2.58
C MET A 534 15.16 -4.16 1.36
N SER A 535 15.84 -4.61 0.31
CA SER A 535 15.21 -5.24 -0.86
C SER A 535 16.24 -5.99 -1.70
N ALA A 536 15.79 -6.76 -2.68
CA ALA A 536 16.63 -7.35 -3.70
C ALA A 536 17.15 -6.38 -4.77
N THR A 537 16.59 -5.16 -4.86
CA THR A 537 16.88 -4.22 -5.97
C THR A 537 16.85 -2.74 -5.54
N LEU A 538 17.57 -2.38 -4.48
CA LEU A 538 17.67 -0.98 -4.02
C LEU A 538 18.66 -0.13 -4.82
N GLU A 539 19.70 -0.72 -5.41
CA GLU A 539 20.76 0.02 -6.08
C GLU A 539 20.24 0.89 -7.24
N PRO A 540 20.84 2.08 -7.44
CA PRO A 540 21.94 2.67 -6.65
C PRO A 540 21.52 3.12 -5.24
N LEU A 541 22.31 2.76 -4.22
CA LEU A 541 21.96 3.01 -2.81
C LEU A 541 22.06 4.49 -2.43
N ASP A 542 22.97 5.26 -3.03
CA ASP A 542 23.09 6.71 -2.84
C ASP A 542 21.86 7.45 -3.38
N VAL A 543 21.29 6.99 -4.50
CA VAL A 543 20.02 7.52 -4.99
C VAL A 543 18.91 7.16 -4.00
N PHE A 544 18.82 5.90 -3.57
CA PHE A 544 17.81 5.43 -2.62
C PHE A 544 17.79 6.23 -1.32
N THR A 545 18.94 6.41 -0.66
CA THR A 545 19.02 7.11 0.63
C THR A 545 18.67 8.58 0.50
N ARG A 546 19.00 9.21 -0.64
CA ARG A 546 18.63 10.60 -0.94
C ARG A 546 17.12 10.79 -1.13
N VAL A 547 16.51 9.98 -2.00
CA VAL A 547 15.07 10.12 -2.35
C VAL A 547 14.13 9.62 -1.26
N SER A 548 14.58 8.72 -0.38
CA SER A 548 13.83 8.27 0.80
C SER A 548 13.92 9.25 1.97
N GLY A 549 14.78 10.28 1.88
CA GLY A 549 14.99 11.28 2.93
C GLY A 549 15.99 10.87 4.01
N LEU A 550 16.60 9.68 3.92
CA LEU A 550 17.61 9.21 4.87
C LEU A 550 18.87 10.07 4.89
N ASP A 551 19.39 10.49 3.73
CA ASP A 551 20.57 11.38 3.66
C ASP A 551 20.33 12.69 4.43
N ALA A 552 19.15 13.29 4.28
CA ALA A 552 18.79 14.52 4.97
C ALA A 552 18.75 14.34 6.50
N MET A 553 18.38 13.16 7.00
CA MET A 553 18.42 12.84 8.44
C MET A 553 19.86 12.72 8.96
N ALA A 554 20.79 12.22 8.14
CA ALA A 554 22.19 12.15 8.49
C ALA A 554 22.85 13.55 8.57
N GLU A 555 22.35 14.50 7.77
CA GLU A 555 22.91 15.86 7.67
C GLU A 555 22.37 16.84 8.73
N ASP A 556 21.10 16.71 9.14
CA ASP A 556 20.40 17.73 9.94
C ASP A 556 20.75 17.74 11.45
N GLY A 557 21.59 16.81 11.93
CA GLY A 557 22.17 16.89 13.28
C GLY A 557 21.21 16.59 14.44
N THR A 558 19.95 16.25 14.17
CA THR A 558 18.93 15.95 15.18
C THR A 558 18.71 14.43 15.32
N GLY A 559 18.68 13.92 16.56
CA GLY A 559 18.27 12.54 16.86
C GLY A 559 19.37 11.48 16.90
N GLY A 560 20.64 11.85 16.77
CA GLY A 560 21.77 10.96 17.05
C GLY A 560 21.97 10.70 18.55
N VAL A 561 22.97 9.87 18.89
CA VAL A 561 23.33 9.57 20.30
C VAL A 561 23.77 10.84 21.07
N ASP A 562 24.21 11.87 20.35
CA ASP A 562 24.47 13.22 20.86
C ASP A 562 23.62 14.23 20.07
N GLU A 563 23.04 15.25 20.71
CA GLU A 563 22.14 16.24 20.08
C GLU A 563 22.82 17.10 18.99
N SER A 564 24.13 16.92 18.79
CA SER A 564 24.92 17.57 17.74
C SER A 564 25.31 16.65 16.56
N ASP A 565 25.04 15.34 16.65
CA ASP A 565 25.36 14.36 15.59
C ASP A 565 24.07 13.91 14.89
N GLY A 566 24.07 13.95 13.55
CA GLY A 566 22.95 13.44 12.75
C GLY A 566 22.83 11.91 12.84
N ARG A 567 21.72 11.37 12.34
CA ARG A 567 21.45 9.93 12.41
C ARG A 567 22.21 9.19 11.30
N PRO A 568 23.16 8.29 11.62
CA PRO A 568 24.03 7.72 10.60
C PRO A 568 23.25 6.80 9.65
N VAL A 569 23.48 6.98 8.36
CA VAL A 569 22.95 6.09 7.31
C VAL A 569 24.10 5.25 6.77
N ARG A 570 23.92 3.94 6.83
CA ARG A 570 24.87 2.95 6.32
C ARG A 570 24.26 2.23 5.13
N THR A 571 25.10 1.78 4.22
CA THR A 571 24.69 1.06 3.02
C THR A 571 25.48 -0.24 2.90
N THR A 572 24.85 -1.28 2.38
CA THR A 572 25.53 -2.55 2.07
C THR A 572 24.84 -3.27 0.91
N THR A 573 25.63 -3.97 0.10
CA THR A 573 25.14 -4.78 -1.02
C THR A 573 25.75 -6.17 -0.93
N TYR A 574 24.95 -7.20 -1.18
CA TYR A 574 25.38 -8.58 -1.26
C TYR A 574 25.15 -9.14 -2.67
N ASP A 575 26.15 -9.86 -3.18
CA ASP A 575 26.09 -10.51 -4.48
C ASP A 575 25.16 -11.74 -4.49
N LEU A 576 24.84 -12.22 -5.70
CA LEU A 576 24.09 -13.46 -5.90
C LEU A 576 24.85 -14.66 -5.31
N PRO A 577 24.27 -15.38 -4.32
CA PRO A 577 24.90 -16.55 -3.72
C PRO A 577 24.87 -17.78 -4.64
N PHE A 578 24.13 -17.71 -5.75
CA PHE A 578 23.95 -18.84 -6.64
C PHE A 578 25.23 -19.13 -7.44
N PRO A 579 25.43 -20.37 -7.95
CA PRO A 579 26.61 -20.71 -8.76
C PRO A 579 26.61 -19.99 -10.13
N PRO A 580 27.74 -19.41 -10.59
CA PRO A 580 27.83 -18.77 -11.91
C PRO A 580 27.54 -19.73 -13.07
N GLU A 581 27.91 -20.99 -12.95
CA GLU A 581 27.65 -22.04 -13.92
C GLU A 581 26.16 -22.26 -14.16
N ASN A 582 25.33 -22.13 -13.12
CA ASN A 582 23.88 -22.36 -13.20
C ASN A 582 23.12 -21.15 -13.77
N ARG A 583 23.81 -20.05 -14.13
CA ARG A 583 23.15 -18.84 -14.61
C ARG A 583 23.76 -18.27 -15.87
N ALA A 584 22.89 -17.97 -16.82
CA ALA A 584 23.22 -17.25 -18.04
C ALA A 584 22.62 -15.84 -18.00
N SER A 585 23.48 -14.83 -18.03
CA SER A 585 23.09 -13.42 -17.91
C SER A 585 23.51 -12.63 -19.14
N TYR A 586 22.54 -12.18 -19.93
CA TYR A 586 22.78 -11.63 -21.26
C TYR A 586 22.27 -10.20 -21.43
N LEU A 587 23.13 -9.33 -21.96
CA LEU A 587 22.75 -8.04 -22.54
C LEU A 587 22.62 -8.21 -24.04
N VAL A 588 21.39 -8.29 -24.52
CA VAL A 588 21.11 -8.43 -25.94
C VAL A 588 21.10 -7.03 -26.56
N ASP A 589 22.21 -6.65 -27.21
CA ASP A 589 22.44 -5.36 -27.85
C ASP A 589 21.64 -5.24 -29.15
N ALA A 590 20.32 -5.06 -28.99
CA ALA A 590 19.39 -4.74 -30.05
C ALA A 590 19.19 -3.21 -30.18
N THR A 591 18.85 -2.67 -31.34
CA THR A 591 18.54 -1.23 -31.52
C THR A 591 17.62 -0.70 -30.41
N PRO A 592 17.83 0.52 -29.85
CA PRO A 592 16.97 1.02 -28.76
C PRO A 592 15.47 0.95 -29.09
N PHE A 593 14.69 0.22 -28.29
CA PHE A 593 13.24 0.12 -28.49
C PHE A 593 12.55 1.41 -28.03
N THR A 594 12.15 2.27 -28.97
CA THR A 594 11.55 3.59 -28.67
C THR A 594 10.28 3.80 -29.49
N ALA A 595 9.40 4.70 -29.04
CA ALA A 595 8.19 5.04 -29.78
C ALA A 595 8.47 5.53 -31.22
N ARG A 596 9.65 6.12 -31.47
CA ARG A 596 10.03 6.69 -32.78
C ARG A 596 10.43 5.66 -33.83
N ASN A 597 10.86 4.46 -33.42
CA ASN A 597 11.43 3.46 -34.33
C ASN A 597 10.77 2.09 -34.27
N ARG A 598 9.93 1.81 -33.26
CA ARG A 598 9.20 0.54 -33.15
C ARG A 598 7.90 0.53 -33.97
N GLY A 599 7.35 1.70 -34.29
CA GLY A 599 6.06 1.85 -34.97
C GLY A 599 4.87 1.38 -34.10
N ASP A 600 3.66 1.46 -34.63
CA ASP A 600 2.43 1.14 -33.88
C ASP A 600 2.21 -0.38 -33.78
N PRO A 601 2.28 -1.01 -32.60
CA PRO A 601 2.14 -2.46 -32.46
C PRO A 601 0.79 -3.02 -32.97
N GLU A 602 -0.26 -2.21 -33.05
CA GLU A 602 -1.59 -2.65 -33.49
C GLU A 602 -1.75 -2.69 -35.02
N ALA A 603 -0.93 -1.91 -35.75
CA ALA A 603 -0.86 -1.97 -37.21
C ALA A 603 0.16 -3.02 -37.71
N MET A 604 0.98 -3.57 -36.82
CA MET A 604 2.15 -4.38 -37.17
C MET A 604 1.83 -5.88 -37.18
N GLU A 605 1.23 -6.37 -38.26
CA GLU A 605 1.12 -7.80 -38.51
C GLU A 605 2.50 -8.43 -38.78
N PRO A 606 2.79 -9.65 -38.27
CA PRO A 606 4.03 -10.37 -38.59
C PRO A 606 4.31 -10.44 -40.09
N LEU A 607 5.45 -9.89 -40.52
CA LEU A 607 5.87 -9.80 -41.94
C LEU A 607 4.90 -9.02 -42.87
N GLY A 608 4.02 -8.19 -42.29
CA GLY A 608 3.12 -7.30 -43.03
C GLY A 608 3.80 -6.05 -43.62
N GLU A 609 3.06 -5.24 -44.37
CA GLU A 609 3.60 -4.05 -45.06
C GLU A 609 4.20 -3.00 -44.11
N ASP A 610 3.66 -2.89 -42.89
CA ASP A 610 4.13 -1.95 -41.87
C ASP A 610 5.36 -2.46 -41.09
N TRP A 611 5.75 -3.73 -41.26
CA TRP A 611 6.87 -4.34 -40.54
C TRP A 611 8.20 -3.62 -40.80
N ASN A 612 8.89 -3.23 -39.73
CA ASN A 612 10.10 -2.42 -39.82
C ASN A 612 11.37 -3.14 -39.30
N PRO A 613 12.58 -2.65 -39.61
CA PRO A 613 13.83 -3.31 -39.20
C PRO A 613 13.99 -3.48 -37.68
N THR A 614 13.48 -2.53 -36.88
CA THR A 614 13.50 -2.66 -35.42
C THR A 614 12.65 -3.85 -34.97
N ARG A 615 11.46 -4.04 -35.55
CA ARG A 615 10.58 -5.18 -35.24
C ARG A 615 11.22 -6.50 -35.63
N ASP A 616 11.89 -6.56 -36.78
CA ASP A 616 12.62 -7.75 -37.24
C ASP A 616 13.72 -8.19 -36.26
N GLU A 617 14.55 -7.23 -35.82
CA GLU A 617 15.62 -7.47 -34.85
C GLU A 617 15.08 -7.97 -33.50
N TYR A 618 13.99 -7.38 -33.00
CA TYR A 618 13.38 -7.83 -31.74
C TYR A 618 12.65 -9.16 -31.90
N ALA A 619 11.99 -9.41 -33.02
CA ALA A 619 11.36 -10.69 -33.32
C ALA A 619 12.38 -11.84 -33.30
N GLN A 620 13.59 -11.62 -33.82
CA GLN A 620 14.68 -12.58 -33.74
C GLN A 620 15.09 -12.89 -32.29
N ALA A 621 15.30 -11.86 -31.46
CA ALA A 621 15.64 -12.03 -30.05
C ALA A 621 14.53 -12.74 -29.27
N LEU A 622 13.28 -12.30 -29.44
CA LEU A 622 12.08 -12.86 -28.81
C LEU A 622 11.92 -14.34 -29.14
N ARG A 623 12.08 -14.71 -30.42
CA ARG A 623 11.97 -16.10 -30.87
C ARG A 623 13.06 -16.98 -30.28
N ALA A 624 14.30 -16.48 -30.15
CA ALA A 624 15.38 -17.22 -29.52
C ALA A 624 15.08 -17.49 -28.03
N LEU A 625 14.67 -16.46 -27.29
CA LEU A 625 14.32 -16.56 -25.87
C LEU A 625 13.13 -17.49 -25.62
N ALA A 626 12.06 -17.34 -26.40
CA ALA A 626 10.84 -18.14 -26.30
C ALA A 626 11.06 -19.65 -26.50
N ARG A 627 12.11 -20.03 -27.25
CA ARG A 627 12.51 -21.43 -27.49
C ARG A 627 13.33 -22.03 -26.35
N SER A 628 13.74 -21.25 -25.36
CA SER A 628 14.44 -21.79 -24.18
C SER A 628 13.60 -22.87 -23.49
N PRO A 629 14.22 -23.91 -22.91
CA PRO A 629 13.52 -24.93 -22.14
C PRO A 629 12.73 -24.38 -20.94
N GLY A 630 11.84 -25.21 -20.37
CA GLY A 630 11.11 -24.87 -19.14
C GLY A 630 10.08 -23.76 -19.33
N ASN A 631 9.83 -22.94 -18.32
CA ASN A 631 8.91 -21.81 -18.42
C ASN A 631 9.66 -20.52 -18.78
N VAL A 632 9.14 -19.74 -19.72
CA VAL A 632 9.77 -18.51 -20.22
C VAL A 632 8.84 -17.33 -19.97
N MET A 633 9.35 -16.26 -19.36
CA MET A 633 8.64 -15.00 -19.20
C MET A 633 9.32 -13.91 -20.03
N ILE A 634 8.55 -13.24 -20.89
CA ILE A 634 8.99 -12.09 -21.68
C ILE A 634 8.19 -10.88 -21.23
N ALA A 635 8.86 -9.95 -20.56
CA ALA A 635 8.29 -8.71 -20.05
C ALA A 635 8.53 -7.58 -21.06
N MET A 636 7.46 -7.16 -21.73
CA MET A 636 7.44 -6.06 -22.70
C MET A 636 7.18 -4.71 -22.00
N PRO A 637 7.49 -3.56 -22.63
CA PRO A 637 7.34 -2.25 -21.99
C PRO A 637 5.91 -1.90 -21.54
N ASN A 638 4.89 -2.43 -22.22
CA ASN A 638 3.47 -2.22 -21.93
C ASN A 638 2.62 -3.35 -22.54
N TYR A 639 1.34 -3.42 -22.19
CA TYR A 639 0.43 -4.46 -22.67
C TYR A 639 0.20 -4.45 -24.19
N ARG A 640 0.22 -3.28 -24.86
CA ARG A 640 0.10 -3.21 -26.34
C ARG A 640 1.27 -3.92 -27.03
N GLU A 641 2.48 -3.71 -26.51
CA GLU A 641 3.69 -4.40 -26.99
C GLU A 641 3.70 -5.89 -26.60
N ALA A 642 3.14 -6.26 -25.44
CA ALA A 642 2.97 -7.66 -25.02
C ALA A 642 2.03 -8.42 -25.96
N ARG A 643 0.89 -7.82 -26.34
CA ARG A 643 -0.04 -8.40 -27.32
C ARG A 643 0.63 -8.66 -28.67
N TRP A 644 1.36 -7.67 -29.20
CA TRP A 644 2.12 -7.83 -30.44
C TRP A 644 3.13 -8.98 -30.35
N ALA A 645 3.99 -8.98 -29.32
CA ALA A 645 5.03 -10.00 -29.17
C ALA A 645 4.42 -11.39 -28.98
N GLY A 646 3.35 -11.49 -28.19
CA GLY A 646 2.62 -12.73 -27.98
C GLY A 646 1.96 -13.27 -29.25
N ALA A 647 1.31 -12.41 -30.04
CA ALA A 647 0.71 -12.78 -31.32
C ALA A 647 1.77 -13.31 -32.29
N TYR A 648 2.90 -12.60 -32.43
CA TYR A 648 4.04 -13.06 -33.22
C TYR A 648 4.57 -14.43 -32.75
N LEU A 649 4.77 -14.60 -31.44
CA LEU A 649 5.36 -15.82 -30.88
C LEU A 649 4.45 -17.03 -31.04
N ARG A 650 3.11 -16.87 -31.01
CA ARG A 650 2.16 -17.97 -31.28
C ARG A 650 2.37 -18.62 -32.65
N GLU A 651 2.86 -17.86 -33.62
CA GLU A 651 3.18 -18.35 -34.97
C GLU A 651 4.64 -18.79 -35.10
N ALA A 652 5.55 -18.14 -34.37
CA ALA A 652 7.00 -18.31 -34.53
C ALA A 652 7.61 -19.48 -33.72
N VAL A 653 6.91 -19.98 -32.69
CA VAL A 653 7.37 -21.09 -31.84
C VAL A 653 6.26 -22.13 -31.62
N GLU A 654 6.66 -23.39 -31.44
CA GLU A 654 5.73 -24.50 -31.17
C GLU A 654 5.22 -24.50 -29.71
N LYS A 655 5.95 -23.84 -28.82
CA LYS A 655 5.65 -23.78 -27.39
C LYS A 655 4.41 -22.93 -27.13
N SER A 656 3.55 -23.37 -26.21
CA SER A 656 2.31 -22.65 -25.87
C SER A 656 2.61 -21.23 -25.37
N VAL A 657 1.97 -20.23 -25.97
CA VAL A 657 2.16 -18.80 -25.65
C VAL A 657 0.89 -18.22 -25.00
N LEU A 658 1.04 -17.78 -23.76
CA LEU A 658 0.06 -17.05 -22.99
C LEU A 658 0.37 -15.55 -23.09
N ILE A 659 -0.67 -14.74 -23.29
CA ILE A 659 -0.56 -13.29 -23.37
C ILE A 659 -1.33 -12.73 -22.19
N ASP A 660 -0.63 -11.95 -21.37
CA ASP A 660 -1.21 -11.24 -20.26
C ASP A 660 -1.76 -9.87 -20.69
N GLU A 661 -2.84 -9.44 -20.05
CA GLU A 661 -3.55 -8.20 -20.33
C GLU A 661 -3.97 -7.53 -19.01
N SER A 662 -4.17 -6.21 -19.05
CA SER A 662 -4.78 -5.49 -17.94
C SER A 662 -6.19 -6.03 -17.72
N SER A 663 -6.36 -6.82 -16.67
CA SER A 663 -7.54 -7.65 -16.45
C SER A 663 -7.86 -7.75 -14.96
N SER A 664 -8.99 -8.39 -14.62
CA SER A 664 -9.34 -8.65 -13.23
C SER A 664 -8.33 -9.56 -12.54
N ASN A 665 -8.29 -9.52 -11.21
CA ASN A 665 -7.43 -10.41 -10.42
C ASN A 665 -7.72 -11.90 -10.69
N GLU A 666 -8.98 -12.24 -10.95
CA GLU A 666 -9.39 -13.62 -11.29
C GLU A 666 -8.78 -14.10 -12.61
N GLU A 667 -8.80 -13.24 -13.63
CA GLU A 667 -8.22 -13.50 -14.95
C GLU A 667 -6.69 -13.63 -14.86
N THR A 668 -6.04 -12.74 -14.12
CA THR A 668 -4.60 -12.81 -13.81
C THR A 668 -4.24 -14.16 -13.15
N GLU A 669 -4.98 -14.58 -12.13
CA GLU A 669 -4.73 -15.85 -11.43
C GLU A 669 -5.05 -17.09 -12.28
N ARG A 670 -5.98 -16.99 -13.24
CA ARG A 670 -6.20 -18.04 -14.24
C ARG A 670 -4.97 -18.19 -15.14
N THR A 671 -4.46 -17.09 -15.69
CA THR A 671 -3.28 -17.05 -16.56
C THR A 671 -2.05 -17.60 -15.83
N LYS A 672 -1.82 -17.19 -14.58
CA LYS A 672 -0.73 -17.72 -13.73
C LYS A 672 -0.83 -19.23 -13.53
N ARG A 673 -2.00 -19.74 -13.13
CA ARG A 673 -2.22 -21.19 -12.96
C ARG A 673 -2.01 -21.95 -14.25
N GLU A 674 -2.38 -21.36 -15.38
CA GLU A 674 -2.14 -21.96 -16.69
C GLU A 674 -0.65 -21.96 -17.05
N PHE A 675 0.09 -20.89 -16.77
CA PHE A 675 1.53 -20.79 -17.00
C PHE A 675 2.31 -21.89 -16.26
N PHE A 676 1.88 -22.25 -15.04
CA PHE A 676 2.53 -23.29 -14.24
C PHE A 676 2.15 -24.73 -14.64
N ARG A 677 1.30 -24.95 -15.65
CA ARG A 677 0.87 -26.30 -16.06
C ARG A 677 1.65 -26.83 -17.27
N GLY A 678 2.19 -28.05 -17.14
CA GLY A 678 2.68 -28.86 -18.27
C GLY A 678 4.18 -28.68 -18.59
N GLU A 679 4.57 -29.03 -19.83
CA GLU A 679 5.97 -29.21 -20.28
C GLU A 679 6.70 -27.90 -20.67
N GLY A 680 6.34 -26.77 -20.08
CA GLY A 680 6.96 -25.46 -20.33
C GLY A 680 6.17 -24.58 -21.28
N ARG A 681 5.94 -23.32 -20.89
CA ARG A 681 5.16 -22.32 -21.64
C ARG A 681 5.90 -20.99 -21.79
N VAL A 682 5.41 -20.13 -22.68
CA VAL A 682 5.85 -18.73 -22.80
C VAL A 682 4.75 -17.84 -22.26
N LEU A 683 5.07 -16.99 -21.29
CA LEU A 683 4.21 -15.91 -20.83
C LEU A 683 4.76 -14.59 -21.36
N VAL A 684 3.96 -13.87 -22.14
CA VAL A 684 4.28 -12.52 -22.59
C VAL A 684 3.41 -11.55 -21.81
N THR A 685 4.04 -10.66 -21.05
CA THR A 685 3.37 -9.73 -20.14
C THR A 685 3.98 -8.33 -20.24
N SER A 686 3.39 -7.36 -19.56
CA SER A 686 4.01 -6.07 -19.33
C SER A 686 4.95 -6.12 -18.13
N THR A 687 6.07 -5.39 -18.21
CA THR A 687 6.90 -5.02 -17.05
C THR A 687 6.15 -4.27 -15.94
N ARG A 688 4.91 -3.82 -16.21
CA ARG A 688 4.00 -3.19 -15.24
C ARG A 688 2.89 -4.13 -14.75
N GLY A 689 2.87 -5.37 -15.23
CA GLY A 689 1.83 -6.33 -14.88
C GLY A 689 2.06 -6.94 -13.51
N THR A 690 0.97 -7.30 -12.84
CA THR A 690 0.96 -7.98 -11.54
C THR A 690 1.79 -9.27 -11.53
N LEU A 691 1.85 -9.97 -12.66
CA LEU A 691 2.66 -11.18 -12.85
C LEU A 691 4.18 -10.92 -12.75
N THR A 692 4.63 -9.69 -12.94
CA THR A 692 6.06 -9.31 -12.81
C THR A 692 6.46 -8.82 -11.42
N GLU A 693 5.50 -8.63 -10.49
CA GLU A 693 5.74 -8.08 -9.15
C GLU A 693 5.35 -9.05 -8.02
N GLY A 694 4.17 -9.67 -8.10
CA GLY A 694 3.55 -10.37 -6.95
C GLY A 694 3.55 -11.90 -7.04
N VAL A 695 4.37 -12.50 -7.91
CA VAL A 695 4.31 -13.95 -8.17
C VAL A 695 5.57 -14.68 -7.74
N ASP A 696 5.37 -15.72 -6.96
CA ASP A 696 6.39 -16.70 -6.63
C ASP A 696 6.63 -17.71 -7.78
N TYR A 697 7.88 -17.80 -8.25
CA TYR A 697 8.35 -18.60 -9.38
C TYR A 697 9.37 -19.69 -8.97
N ASP A 698 9.31 -20.20 -7.75
CA ASP A 698 10.25 -21.23 -7.27
C ASP A 698 10.27 -22.53 -8.08
N GLY A 699 11.45 -23.16 -8.14
CA GLY A 699 11.69 -24.45 -8.79
C GLY A 699 11.55 -24.38 -10.31
N ALA A 700 10.83 -25.33 -10.91
CA ALA A 700 10.67 -25.40 -12.37
C ALA A 700 9.66 -24.37 -12.93
N LYS A 701 9.13 -23.45 -12.10
CA LYS A 701 8.07 -22.52 -12.49
C LYS A 701 8.55 -21.42 -13.44
N LEU A 702 9.85 -21.08 -13.46
CA LEU A 702 10.44 -20.12 -14.39
C LEU A 702 11.92 -20.46 -14.66
N SER A 703 12.28 -20.66 -15.93
CA SER A 703 13.65 -21.03 -16.35
C SER A 703 14.31 -19.93 -17.18
N THR A 704 13.54 -19.02 -17.76
CA THR A 704 14.08 -17.90 -18.53
C THR A 704 13.22 -16.66 -18.33
N CYS A 705 13.84 -15.53 -18.02
CA CYS A 705 13.19 -14.22 -18.03
C CYS A 705 13.93 -13.25 -18.95
N ALA A 706 13.16 -12.52 -19.76
CA ALA A 706 13.69 -11.43 -20.55
C ALA A 706 12.90 -10.14 -20.32
N VAL A 707 13.60 -9.03 -20.12
CA VAL A 707 13.01 -7.68 -20.09
C VAL A 707 13.37 -6.97 -21.37
N VAL A 708 12.35 -6.52 -22.10
CA VAL A 708 12.50 -5.90 -23.42
C VAL A 708 12.37 -4.38 -23.32
N GLY A 709 13.40 -3.67 -23.73
CA GLY A 709 13.50 -2.22 -23.57
C GLY A 709 13.67 -1.78 -22.11
N ILE A 710 13.69 -0.47 -21.90
CA ILE A 710 13.70 0.12 -20.56
C ILE A 710 12.24 0.34 -20.13
N PRO A 711 11.80 -0.13 -18.94
CA PRO A 711 10.41 -0.05 -18.50
C PRO A 711 10.05 1.34 -17.96
N LEU A 712 10.28 2.37 -18.78
CA LEU A 712 9.94 3.75 -18.45
C LEU A 712 8.41 3.92 -18.34
N VAL A 713 7.98 4.72 -17.37
CA VAL A 713 6.60 5.22 -17.28
C VAL A 713 6.27 6.14 -18.46
N ASN A 714 5.00 6.51 -18.63
CA ASN A 714 4.63 7.45 -19.68
C ASN A 714 5.22 8.82 -19.35
N ILE A 715 6.34 9.17 -19.98
CA ILE A 715 7.04 10.45 -19.74
C ILE A 715 6.21 11.68 -20.10
N GLY A 716 5.14 11.51 -20.89
CA GLY A 716 4.21 12.58 -21.22
C GLY A 716 3.05 12.75 -20.23
N SER A 717 2.89 11.84 -19.26
CA SER A 717 1.84 11.97 -18.23
C SER A 717 2.10 13.21 -17.38
N PRO A 718 1.05 14.01 -17.10
CA PRO A 718 1.12 15.12 -16.15
C PRO A 718 1.75 14.76 -14.82
N ARG A 719 1.35 13.63 -14.20
CA ARG A 719 1.93 13.15 -12.93
C ARG A 719 3.44 12.96 -13.02
N VAL A 720 3.90 12.30 -14.08
CA VAL A 720 5.33 12.03 -14.30
C VAL A 720 6.12 13.32 -14.48
N ARG A 721 5.58 14.29 -15.23
CA ARG A 721 6.20 15.62 -15.40
C ARG A 721 6.25 16.37 -14.07
N GLY A 722 5.18 16.34 -13.28
CA GLY A 722 5.15 16.93 -11.94
C GLY A 722 6.18 16.30 -10.99
N VAL A 723 6.34 14.98 -11.02
CA VAL A 723 7.40 14.27 -10.26
C VAL A 723 8.78 14.71 -10.73
N GLN A 724 9.05 14.75 -12.04
CA GLN A 724 10.33 15.25 -12.55
C GLN A 724 10.60 16.68 -12.09
N ARG A 725 9.60 17.57 -12.13
CA ARG A 725 9.75 18.94 -11.68
C ARG A 725 10.12 19.01 -10.20
N ALA A 726 9.38 18.30 -9.35
CA ALA A 726 9.64 18.26 -7.91
C ALA A 726 11.04 17.69 -7.59
N TYR A 727 11.48 16.65 -8.32
CA TYR A 727 12.82 16.09 -8.18
C TYR A 727 13.91 17.05 -8.69
N GLY A 728 13.64 17.82 -9.76
CA GLY A 728 14.54 18.87 -10.23
C GLY A 728 14.72 20.00 -9.21
N ASP A 729 13.64 20.39 -8.54
CA ASP A 729 13.68 21.38 -7.46
C ASP A 729 14.44 20.88 -6.22
N ALA A 730 14.25 19.61 -5.83
CA ALA A 730 14.86 19.05 -4.64
C ALA A 730 16.32 18.59 -4.84
N PHE A 731 16.65 18.01 -5.99
CA PHE A 731 17.91 17.30 -6.23
C PHE A 731 18.74 17.87 -7.40
N GLY A 732 18.24 18.91 -8.06
CA GLY A 732 18.85 19.53 -9.23
C GLY A 732 18.33 18.97 -10.55
N GLU A 733 18.19 19.85 -11.55
CA GLU A 733 17.63 19.55 -12.88
C GLU A 733 18.35 18.40 -13.60
N ASP A 734 19.67 18.28 -13.42
CA ASP A 734 20.46 17.22 -14.05
C ASP A 734 20.12 15.81 -13.51
N ASN A 735 19.65 15.73 -12.26
CA ASN A 735 19.30 14.46 -11.60
C ASN A 735 17.80 14.11 -11.73
N ALA A 736 16.95 15.06 -12.12
CA ALA A 736 15.49 14.92 -12.12
C ALA A 736 15.02 13.68 -12.88
N PHE A 737 15.48 13.51 -14.12
CA PHE A 737 15.11 12.36 -14.96
C PHE A 737 15.71 11.05 -14.45
N GLU A 738 16.91 11.11 -13.89
CA GLU A 738 17.62 9.94 -13.37
C GLU A 738 16.87 9.35 -12.17
N TYR A 739 16.64 10.17 -11.15
CA TYR A 739 16.08 9.74 -9.88
C TYR A 739 14.59 9.42 -10.00
N ALA A 740 13.82 10.24 -10.73
CA ALA A 740 12.38 10.03 -10.87
C ALA A 740 12.04 8.85 -11.79
N LEU A 741 12.85 8.56 -12.82
CA LEU A 741 12.47 7.63 -13.88
C LEU A 741 13.47 6.53 -14.16
N THR A 742 14.75 6.88 -14.32
CA THR A 742 15.74 5.93 -14.82
C THR A 742 16.04 4.86 -13.79
N VAL A 743 16.31 5.25 -12.55
CA VAL A 743 16.58 4.33 -11.44
C VAL A 743 15.36 3.44 -11.15
N PRO A 744 14.12 3.95 -10.98
CA PRO A 744 12.94 3.10 -10.83
C PRO A 744 12.73 2.11 -11.98
N ALA A 745 13.00 2.52 -13.22
CA ALA A 745 12.90 1.63 -14.37
C ALA A 745 13.96 0.51 -14.35
N VAL A 746 15.20 0.82 -13.96
CA VAL A 746 16.25 -0.19 -13.80
C VAL A 746 15.89 -1.18 -12.69
N ARG A 747 15.44 -0.69 -11.52
CA ARG A 747 15.00 -1.56 -10.41
C ARG A 747 13.89 -2.52 -10.85
N ARG A 748 12.88 -2.00 -11.58
CA ARG A 748 11.77 -2.82 -12.11
C ARG A 748 12.25 -3.87 -13.13
N ALA A 749 13.22 -3.54 -13.98
CA ALA A 749 13.84 -4.51 -14.88
C ALA A 749 14.57 -5.61 -14.09
N ARG A 750 15.37 -5.22 -13.09
CA ARG A 750 16.11 -6.13 -12.20
C ARG A 750 15.18 -7.07 -11.42
N GLN A 751 14.05 -6.57 -10.93
CA GLN A 751 13.05 -7.39 -10.25
C GLN A 751 12.47 -8.47 -11.13
N ALA A 752 12.14 -8.14 -12.38
CA ALA A 752 11.58 -9.12 -13.31
C ALA A 752 12.59 -10.25 -13.58
N ILE A 753 13.86 -9.91 -13.87
CA ILE A 753 14.89 -10.92 -14.14
C ILE A 753 15.34 -11.69 -12.90
N GLY A 754 15.26 -11.09 -11.71
CA GLY A 754 15.61 -11.72 -10.43
C GLY A 754 14.65 -12.85 -10.01
N ARG A 755 13.56 -13.08 -10.76
CA ARG A 755 12.59 -14.14 -10.47
C ARG A 755 13.02 -15.53 -10.92
N VAL A 756 14.06 -15.64 -11.74
CA VAL A 756 14.46 -16.89 -12.41
C VAL A 756 15.26 -17.81 -11.49
N ILE A 757 16.06 -17.26 -10.57
CA ILE A 757 17.01 -18.04 -9.77
C ILE A 757 16.84 -17.68 -8.30
N ARG A 758 16.48 -18.67 -7.49
CA ARG A 758 16.09 -18.55 -6.08
C ARG A 758 16.82 -19.51 -5.17
N GLY A 759 17.43 -20.56 -5.73
CA GLY A 759 18.21 -21.57 -5.01
C GLY A 759 19.52 -21.92 -5.73
N ALA A 760 20.48 -22.48 -4.99
CA ALA A 760 21.78 -22.87 -5.56
C ALA A 760 21.68 -23.95 -6.64
N ASP A 761 20.65 -24.80 -6.57
CA ASP A 761 20.39 -25.88 -7.53
C ASP A 761 19.58 -25.43 -8.76
N GLU A 762 19.06 -24.20 -8.77
CA GLU A 762 18.24 -23.71 -9.87
C GLU A 762 19.11 -23.23 -11.03
N VAL A 763 18.71 -23.59 -12.25
CA VAL A 763 19.41 -23.22 -13.50
C VAL A 763 18.53 -22.29 -14.31
N GLY A 764 19.08 -21.15 -14.72
CA GLY A 764 18.26 -20.07 -15.28
C GLY A 764 18.95 -19.16 -16.27
N VAL A 765 18.15 -18.59 -17.18
CA VAL A 765 18.57 -17.52 -18.08
C VAL A 765 17.89 -16.21 -17.70
N ARG A 766 18.67 -15.13 -17.59
CA ARG A 766 18.18 -13.76 -17.46
C ARG A 766 18.72 -12.88 -18.57
N ALA A 767 17.82 -12.16 -19.26
CA ALA A 767 18.17 -11.34 -20.40
C ALA A 767 17.61 -9.92 -20.30
N LEU A 768 18.45 -8.93 -20.56
CA LEU A 768 18.04 -7.54 -20.79
C LEU A 768 18.20 -7.25 -22.27
N VAL A 769 17.09 -6.97 -22.95
CA VAL A 769 17.04 -6.81 -24.41
C VAL A 769 16.92 -5.34 -24.79
N GLY A 770 17.99 -4.81 -25.38
CA GLY A 770 18.07 -3.45 -25.93
C GLY A 770 19.39 -2.75 -25.61
N ARG A 771 19.91 -2.01 -26.59
CA ARG A 771 21.20 -1.32 -26.53
C ARG A 771 21.34 -0.34 -25.36
N ARG A 772 20.24 0.21 -24.84
CA ARG A 772 20.30 1.12 -23.69
C ARG A 772 20.85 0.45 -22.42
N TYR A 773 20.91 -0.87 -22.34
CA TYR A 773 21.62 -1.57 -21.26
C TYR A 773 23.13 -1.72 -21.49
N ALA A 774 23.69 -1.30 -22.63
CA ALA A 774 25.12 -1.41 -22.92
C ALA A 774 25.90 -0.17 -22.42
N PRO A 775 27.15 -0.32 -21.95
CA PRO A 775 27.94 0.77 -21.35
C PRO A 775 28.22 1.97 -22.27
N ASP A 776 28.39 1.71 -23.57
CA ASP A 776 28.71 2.69 -24.61
C ASP A 776 27.48 3.32 -25.28
N ALA A 777 26.28 2.98 -24.82
CA ALA A 777 25.05 3.47 -25.42
C ALA A 777 24.73 4.91 -25.03
N ARG A 778 24.13 5.65 -25.96
CA ARG A 778 23.52 6.95 -25.65
C ARG A 778 22.34 6.74 -24.69
N HIS A 779 22.30 7.53 -23.60
CA HIS A 779 21.33 7.35 -22.51
C HIS A 779 21.36 5.92 -21.95
N SER A 780 22.59 5.40 -21.76
CA SER A 780 22.79 4.08 -21.16
C SER A 780 22.26 4.05 -19.73
N VAL A 781 21.64 2.93 -19.37
CA VAL A 781 21.26 2.61 -18.00
C VAL A 781 22.24 1.64 -17.32
N TYR A 782 23.27 1.19 -18.05
CA TYR A 782 24.30 0.30 -17.53
C TYR A 782 24.98 0.81 -16.24
N PRO A 783 25.26 2.13 -16.08
CA PRO A 783 25.86 2.63 -14.84
C PRO A 783 25.01 2.42 -13.58
N TYR A 784 23.69 2.23 -13.72
CA TYR A 784 22.77 2.00 -12.61
C TYR A 784 22.54 0.51 -12.29
N LEU A 785 23.15 -0.38 -13.06
CA LEU A 785 23.24 -1.79 -12.68
C LEU A 785 24.34 -1.94 -11.62
N PRO A 786 24.15 -2.80 -10.61
CA PRO A 786 25.19 -3.09 -9.63
C PRO A 786 26.48 -3.57 -10.26
N GLU A 787 27.59 -3.37 -9.56
CA GLU A 787 28.91 -3.84 -10.01
C GLU A 787 28.91 -5.33 -10.35
N GLY A 788 28.38 -6.19 -9.48
CA GLY A 788 28.27 -7.63 -9.73
C GLY A 788 27.44 -7.96 -10.98
N GLU A 789 26.33 -7.26 -11.22
CA GLU A 789 25.55 -7.46 -12.45
C GLU A 789 26.32 -6.96 -13.69
N ARG A 790 27.01 -5.81 -13.60
CA ARG A 790 27.80 -5.26 -14.71
C ARG A 790 28.93 -6.20 -15.13
N GLU A 791 29.55 -6.90 -14.18
CA GLU A 791 30.61 -7.89 -14.42
C GLU A 791 30.06 -9.21 -14.98
N GLU A 792 28.91 -9.66 -14.47
CA GLU A 792 28.31 -10.94 -14.85
C GLU A 792 27.67 -10.92 -16.25
N PHE A 793 27.04 -9.81 -16.60
CA PHE A 793 26.22 -9.72 -17.81
C PHE A 793 27.07 -9.69 -19.08
N THR A 794 26.92 -10.72 -19.91
CA THR A 794 27.64 -10.85 -21.18
C THR A 794 26.87 -10.18 -22.32
N ARG A 795 27.50 -9.22 -22.99
CA ARG A 795 26.92 -8.54 -24.17
C ARG A 795 26.99 -9.41 -25.43
N MET A 796 25.89 -9.45 -26.17
CA MET A 796 25.82 -10.10 -27.49
C MET A 796 24.78 -9.42 -28.39
N THR A 797 24.89 -9.60 -29.70
CA THR A 797 23.83 -9.19 -30.64
C THR A 797 22.74 -10.29 -30.74
N PRO A 798 21.52 -9.95 -31.20
CA PRO A 798 20.44 -10.93 -31.40
C PRO A 798 20.82 -12.16 -32.23
N ASP A 799 21.77 -12.03 -33.16
CA ASP A 799 22.26 -13.12 -34.02
C ASP A 799 22.91 -14.26 -33.24
N PHE A 800 23.61 -13.96 -32.15
CA PHE A 800 24.32 -14.96 -31.35
C PHE A 800 23.48 -15.55 -30.21
N LEU A 801 22.32 -14.94 -29.90
CA LEU A 801 21.53 -15.30 -28.74
C LEU A 801 21.08 -16.77 -28.75
N ALA A 802 20.61 -17.26 -29.90
CA ALA A 802 20.11 -18.62 -30.02
C ALA A 802 21.19 -19.68 -29.76
N SER A 803 22.41 -19.48 -30.27
CA SER A 803 23.51 -20.43 -30.08
C SER A 803 24.07 -20.40 -28.66
N GLN A 804 24.08 -19.24 -28.01
CA GLN A 804 24.49 -19.11 -26.61
C GLN A 804 23.49 -19.79 -25.67
N LEU A 805 22.19 -19.57 -25.88
CA LEU A 805 21.13 -20.27 -25.16
C LEU A 805 21.26 -21.79 -25.31
N GLU A 806 21.45 -22.28 -26.54
CA GLU A 806 21.61 -23.72 -26.80
C GLU A 806 22.85 -24.30 -26.09
N SER A 807 23.98 -23.59 -26.12
CA SER A 807 25.20 -24.01 -25.40
C SER A 807 24.93 -24.14 -23.90
N PHE A 808 24.40 -23.09 -23.28
CA PHE A 808 24.14 -23.04 -21.85
C PHE A 808 23.22 -24.19 -21.39
N TRP A 809 22.10 -24.40 -22.10
CA TRP A 809 21.17 -25.46 -21.74
C TRP A 809 21.69 -26.86 -22.03
N ASN A 810 22.58 -27.04 -23.01
CA ASN A 810 23.21 -28.34 -23.27
C ASN A 810 24.21 -28.73 -22.18
N ASP A 811 24.87 -27.76 -21.54
CA ASP A 811 25.78 -28.01 -20.42
C ASP A 811 25.05 -28.48 -19.15
N HIS A 812 23.72 -28.31 -19.08
CA HIS A 812 22.86 -28.65 -17.95
C HIS A 812 21.83 -29.77 -18.25
N ARG A 813 22.04 -30.53 -19.34
CA ARG A 813 21.16 -31.63 -19.79
C ARG A 813 21.57 -33.02 -19.33
#